data_AF-A0A2U9BIQ7-F1
#
_entry.id   AF-A0A2U9BIQ7-F1
#
_cell.length_a   1.000
_cell.length_b   1.000
_cell.length_c   1.000
_cell.angle_alpha   90.00
_cell.angle_beta   90.00
_cell.angle_gamma   90.00
#
_symmetry.space_group_name_H-M   'P 1'
#
loop_
_entity.id
_entity.type
_entity.pdbx_description
1 polymer ?
#
loop_
_entity_poly.entity_id
_entity_poly.type
_entity_poly.pdbx_seq_one_letter_code
_entity_poly.pdbx_strand_id
1 'polypeptide(L)'
;MDPAQNTVEDLMLRICHLENVSKTTGVCLYTIDGMPLTDDPFFNTWSLKDRHIQSGAVIYSIFTPKENLRQAPQMPQHKFVETSGEDVVRCHIMLKGDYDVMVNLNSDTITSLRLKLANASGIPAHVLHYKGQHRGNDALQSYGICERSTVAFSLYTVYDETAFHRDFFIDDVVPSVQQTQKGISVFLSSLYVVKDLHSTQMQKKLMTCIRKLTGCNPLAQSLHQLLCRNEKMTRNQKVSVVEGLYMLFRELLPQPGSERGEKVIKDTHVFENSLYCWAYLISKATKLATNFENYASVTLTSEDDSRFCEPVRVPGVPGAFERAHVLQKIKDGKKIPNCTEEVLRETSLQRATDIERILLSLPSYIRTYPLWIPNDKMIGQNFQVNIQRTFGKMVEGLKSHPRLNVTPPLRLKELGQADVCLVLLSEDNLGVSLYKDKGSADTIRVHNCLDGKETVVDVNVLAAQTGDHRDDGAFVTTRTPKEAILVLIDTSSSMEEDCYGNTGIKKINAVKELFDNFASRSMAYDFYHVIGLVKFDSMVKTLHTFTENLEKFKEHIRNLEPQGCTLLYDALRRGLSELEGVKTKFPDCRLRIMCLTDGNDSGSSIEPVAVTAKLLQSDIIVDSILLGNVDNNMLHGISNATGGCCFKPQTTKEGLKLFEIETVLSLEQRKPKKKLDASSVSERTLTSIFATHGYDECPDTSLPSQLNNKVTGTESALKKRLRESKDGRFMEKDKRILEELRSLHCDPHPFFRVFTSESDFTFWRILMQGPPDTPYEKGVFELYCQFGPDYPVKPPLVRLVTRIYHCNINSVGRICHSIFDRSYNAHITMRDVFDAVYGLLIIPEPDDPLDSILAEEFLTNHEVYEREARKHTEQTAGQSLDDMEKTLVDPVPQFIPQHLICPLTNKMFVDPVKTAYGTVYERKAIEEHLKRHQYDPMAGPGHDLDLSLTKSDWDMKKMVMDHRSRQIQ
;
A
#
# COMPACT_ATOMS: atom_id res chain seq x y z
N MET A 1 55.99 10.38 9.70
CA MET A 1 55.56 11.65 10.34
C MET A 1 56.30 11.75 11.65
N ASP A 2 56.86 12.91 11.98
CA ASP A 2 57.51 13.17 13.26
C ASP A 2 56.43 13.62 14.26
N PRO A 3 56.18 12.86 15.36
CA PRO A 3 55.13 13.23 16.31
C PRO A 3 55.31 14.60 16.96
N ALA A 4 56.53 15.13 17.04
CA ALA A 4 56.79 16.43 17.64
C ALA A 4 56.51 17.60 16.69
N GLN A 5 56.59 17.38 15.37
CA GLN A 5 56.46 18.43 14.34
C GLN A 5 55.12 18.36 13.62
N ASN A 6 54.61 17.16 13.35
CA ASN A 6 53.37 16.98 12.62
C ASN A 6 52.15 17.04 13.54
N THR A 7 51.08 17.60 13.00
CA THR A 7 49.80 17.77 13.69
C THR A 7 48.80 16.66 13.33
N VAL A 8 47.66 16.63 14.02
CA VAL A 8 46.55 15.73 13.64
C VAL A 8 45.98 16.13 12.28
N GLU A 9 45.93 17.43 11.97
CA GLU A 9 45.51 17.93 10.66
C GLU A 9 46.45 17.47 9.54
N ASP A 10 47.77 17.50 9.75
CA ASP A 10 48.75 16.94 8.79
C ASP A 10 48.48 15.45 8.54
N LEU A 11 48.15 14.71 9.60
CA LEU A 11 47.85 13.28 9.51
C LEU A 11 46.58 13.04 8.68
N MET A 12 45.52 13.82 8.91
CA MET A 12 44.29 13.77 8.12
C MET A 12 44.57 14.06 6.64
N LEU A 13 45.28 15.15 6.33
CA LEU A 13 45.65 15.53 4.97
C LEU A 13 46.48 14.44 4.28
N ARG A 14 47.43 13.84 5.01
CA ARG A 14 48.26 12.76 4.49
C ARG A 14 47.44 11.51 4.18
N ILE A 15 46.51 11.12 5.06
CA ILE A 15 45.61 9.98 4.81
C ILE A 15 44.74 10.25 3.58
N CYS A 16 44.11 11.43 3.49
CA CYS A 16 43.29 11.79 2.34
C CYS A 16 44.09 11.77 1.03
N HIS A 17 45.35 12.23 1.06
CA HIS A 17 46.23 12.20 -0.11
C HIS A 17 46.61 10.76 -0.51
N LEU A 18 46.95 9.90 0.45
CA LEU A 18 47.37 8.52 0.17
C LEU A 18 46.22 7.66 -0.38
N GLU A 19 45.00 7.89 0.10
CA GLU A 19 43.80 7.13 -0.29
C GLU A 19 43.04 7.76 -1.47
N ASN A 20 43.61 8.76 -2.15
CA ASN A 20 43.00 9.47 -3.28
C ASN A 20 41.56 9.94 -3.01
N VAL A 21 41.31 10.46 -1.82
CA VAL A 21 39.97 10.85 -1.37
C VAL A 21 39.46 12.05 -2.18
N SER A 22 38.19 12.01 -2.59
CA SER A 22 37.55 13.07 -3.39
C SER A 22 37.51 14.42 -2.64
N LYS A 23 37.31 15.53 -3.38
CA LYS A 23 37.21 16.86 -2.76
C LYS A 23 35.99 17.02 -1.84
N THR A 24 34.97 16.18 -1.96
CA THR A 24 33.73 16.23 -1.18
C THR A 24 33.78 15.34 0.07
N THR A 25 34.77 14.46 0.17
CA THR A 25 34.96 13.54 1.30
C THR A 25 36.15 13.99 2.16
N GLY A 26 36.08 13.77 3.46
CA GLY A 26 37.16 13.95 4.40
C GLY A 26 37.32 12.73 5.31
N VAL A 27 38.02 12.89 6.43
CA VAL A 27 38.35 11.77 7.32
C VAL A 27 38.16 12.16 8.80
N CYS A 28 37.51 11.29 9.57
CA CYS A 28 37.50 11.35 11.03
C CYS A 28 38.49 10.33 11.58
N LEU A 29 39.30 10.75 12.56
CA LEU A 29 40.28 9.86 13.19
C LEU A 29 39.82 9.45 14.59
N TYR A 30 40.14 8.21 14.95
CA TYR A 30 39.83 7.62 16.25
C TYR A 30 41.02 6.81 16.74
N THR A 31 41.21 6.78 18.05
CA THR A 31 42.21 5.92 18.68
C THR A 31 41.83 4.44 18.60
N ILE A 32 42.78 3.55 18.89
CA ILE A 32 42.54 2.10 18.90
C ILE A 32 41.45 1.66 19.89
N ASP A 33 41.26 2.40 20.99
CA ASP A 33 40.21 2.21 21.99
C ASP A 33 38.87 2.87 21.60
N GLY A 34 38.76 3.42 20.38
CA GLY A 34 37.50 3.90 19.81
C GLY A 34 37.15 5.34 20.18
N MET A 35 38.06 6.10 20.78
CA MET A 35 37.82 7.49 21.16
C MET A 35 38.05 8.44 19.96
N PRO A 36 37.17 9.42 19.73
CA PRO A 36 37.34 10.38 18.65
C PRO A 36 38.55 11.30 18.88
N LEU A 37 39.31 11.58 17.82
CA LEU A 37 40.45 12.51 17.85
C LEU A 37 40.14 13.86 17.21
N THR A 38 39.20 13.90 16.27
CA THR A 38 39.00 15.06 15.38
C THR A 38 37.72 15.84 15.65
N ASP A 39 37.14 15.75 16.86
CA ASP A 39 35.88 16.44 17.18
C ASP A 39 36.06 17.95 17.39
N ASP A 40 37.26 18.37 17.77
CA ASP A 40 37.61 19.78 18.01
C ASP A 40 38.65 20.24 16.97
N PRO A 41 38.28 21.14 16.04
CA PRO A 41 39.18 21.65 15.02
C PRO A 41 40.43 22.34 15.57
N PHE A 42 40.35 23.01 16.74
CA PHE A 42 41.49 23.70 17.32
C PHE A 42 42.55 22.69 17.76
N PHE A 43 42.16 21.63 18.47
CA PHE A 43 43.10 20.59 18.90
C PHE A 43 43.63 19.74 17.74
N ASN A 44 43.06 19.83 16.54
CA ASN A 44 43.63 19.18 15.36
C ASN A 44 44.95 19.83 14.90
N THR A 45 45.15 21.11 15.22
CA THR A 45 46.40 21.86 14.92
C THR A 45 47.54 21.53 15.89
N TRP A 46 47.27 20.73 16.92
CA TRP A 46 48.28 20.36 17.91
C TRP A 46 49.15 19.21 17.41
N SER A 47 50.41 19.19 17.86
CA SER A 47 51.35 18.12 17.51
C SER A 47 50.81 16.76 17.96
N LEU A 48 51.12 15.70 17.20
CA LEU A 48 50.74 14.34 17.55
C LEU A 48 51.26 13.97 18.97
N LYS A 49 52.44 14.47 19.35
CA LYS A 49 53.02 14.30 20.70
C LYS A 49 52.15 14.94 21.77
N ASP A 50 51.69 16.17 21.58
CA ASP A 50 50.80 16.86 22.53
C ASP A 50 49.43 16.17 22.61
N ARG A 51 49.01 15.50 21.54
CA ARG A 51 47.81 14.65 21.49
C ARG A 51 48.04 13.23 22.05
N HIS A 52 49.21 12.96 22.64
CA HIS A 52 49.60 11.66 23.18
C HIS A 52 49.60 10.52 22.14
N ILE A 53 49.88 10.84 20.88
CA ILE A 53 50.00 9.89 19.77
C ILE A 53 51.50 9.63 19.53
N GLN A 54 51.94 8.41 19.82
CA GLN A 54 53.33 7.99 19.67
C GLN A 54 53.57 7.27 18.34
N SER A 55 54.82 7.17 17.92
CA SER A 55 55.20 6.35 16.77
C SER A 55 54.78 4.89 17.00
N GLY A 56 54.17 4.27 15.98
CA GLY A 56 53.62 2.90 16.05
C GLY A 56 52.19 2.81 16.61
N ALA A 57 51.57 3.93 17.00
CA ALA A 57 50.17 3.94 17.39
C ALA A 57 49.24 3.54 16.23
N VAL A 58 48.21 2.75 16.53
CA VAL A 58 47.17 2.36 15.58
C VAL A 58 45.99 3.33 15.71
N ILE A 59 45.54 3.86 14.58
CA ILE A 59 44.46 4.84 14.47
C ILE A 59 43.44 4.29 13.46
N TYR A 60 42.16 4.45 13.77
CA TYR A 60 41.08 4.19 12.85
C TYR A 60 40.75 5.47 12.07
N SER A 61 40.63 5.34 10.76
CA SER A 61 40.15 6.40 9.86
C SER A 61 38.80 6.02 9.28
N ILE A 62 37.81 6.88 9.44
CA ILE A 62 36.48 6.73 8.81
C ILE A 62 36.31 7.88 7.82
N PHE A 63 36.13 7.55 6.55
CA PHE A 63 35.84 8.53 5.51
C PHE A 63 34.39 8.99 5.61
N THR A 64 34.14 10.28 5.46
CA THR A 64 32.81 10.87 5.61
C THR A 64 32.67 12.14 4.77
N PRO A 65 31.44 12.56 4.38
CA PRO A 65 31.22 13.83 3.72
C PRO A 65 31.82 15.01 4.49
N LYS A 66 32.44 15.97 3.79
CA LYS A 66 33.05 17.14 4.45
C LYS A 66 32.06 18.00 5.21
N GLU A 67 30.80 18.01 4.82
CA GLU A 67 29.72 18.68 5.56
C GLU A 67 29.53 18.12 6.99
N ASN A 68 29.89 16.85 7.21
CA ASN A 68 29.90 16.20 8.53
C ASN A 68 31.10 16.62 9.39
N LEU A 69 32.13 17.20 8.78
CA LEU A 69 33.30 17.67 9.51
C LEU A 69 33.05 19.08 10.03
N ARG A 70 33.42 19.32 11.29
CA ARG A 70 33.42 20.67 11.85
C ARG A 70 34.55 21.46 11.19
N GLN A 71 34.22 22.61 10.62
CA GLN A 71 35.23 23.55 10.15
C GLN A 71 35.77 24.34 11.33
N ALA A 72 37.06 24.67 11.32
CA ALA A 72 37.60 25.60 12.27
C ALA A 72 36.84 26.94 12.13
N PRO A 73 36.30 27.51 13.21
CA PRO A 73 35.65 28.82 13.14
C PRO A 73 36.66 29.83 12.58
N GLN A 74 36.19 30.73 11.71
CA GLN A 74 37.02 31.86 11.30
C GLN A 74 37.34 32.65 12.56
N MET A 75 38.62 32.69 12.93
CA MET A 75 39.04 33.40 14.13
C MET A 75 38.58 34.86 14.00
N PRO A 76 37.80 35.39 14.97
CA PRO A 76 37.47 36.81 14.99
C PRO A 76 38.78 37.59 14.89
N GLN A 77 38.84 38.61 14.03
CA GLN A 77 40.01 39.49 13.97
C GLN A 77 40.33 39.95 15.39
N HIS A 78 41.50 39.55 15.90
CA HIS A 78 41.97 39.87 17.24
C HIS A 78 41.94 41.40 17.40
N LYS A 79 41.02 41.90 18.23
CA LYS A 79 41.19 43.25 18.78
C LYS A 79 42.35 43.15 19.77
N PHE A 80 43.46 43.78 19.43
CA PHE A 80 44.57 43.95 20.36
C PHE A 80 44.02 44.66 21.60
N VAL A 81 44.07 43.99 22.75
CA VAL A 81 43.72 44.59 24.03
C VAL A 81 45.04 45.07 24.63
N GLU A 82 45.13 46.35 24.99
CA GLU A 82 46.30 46.89 25.69
C GLU A 82 46.57 46.06 26.96
N THR A 83 47.79 45.58 27.09
CA THR A 83 48.29 44.86 28.28
C THR A 83 48.71 45.84 29.38
N SER A 84 47.91 46.89 29.61
CA SER A 84 48.12 47.82 30.72
C SER A 84 47.56 47.22 32.02
N GLY A 85 48.36 47.30 33.08
CA GLY A 85 48.11 46.75 34.41
C GLY A 85 49.35 46.89 35.29
N GLU A 86 49.18 47.11 36.58
CA GLU A 86 50.29 47.25 37.55
C GLU A 86 50.59 45.93 38.27
N ASP A 87 49.66 44.97 38.22
CA ASP A 87 49.76 43.67 38.90
C ASP A 87 50.06 42.54 37.91
N VAL A 88 50.81 41.53 38.35
CA VAL A 88 51.08 40.30 37.56
C VAL A 88 50.32 39.13 38.16
N VAL A 89 49.49 38.46 37.34
CA VAL A 89 48.81 37.22 37.70
C VAL A 89 49.38 36.08 36.85
N ARG A 90 49.66 34.94 37.48
CA ARG A 90 50.18 33.75 36.80
C ARG A 90 49.03 32.90 36.30
N CYS A 91 49.00 32.60 35.01
CA CYS A 91 47.97 31.77 34.39
C CYS A 91 48.56 30.43 33.95
N HIS A 92 48.04 29.32 34.48
CA HIS A 92 48.46 27.98 34.10
C HIS A 92 47.56 27.40 33.00
N ILE A 93 48.17 26.87 31.94
CA ILE A 93 47.48 26.18 30.85
C ILE A 93 48.05 24.76 30.69
N MET A 94 47.16 23.76 30.68
CA MET A 94 47.52 22.34 30.48
C MET A 94 48.42 22.17 29.25
N LEU A 95 49.51 21.41 29.40
CA LEU A 95 50.53 21.11 28.36
C LEU A 95 51.40 22.30 27.90
N LYS A 96 50.98 23.55 28.15
CA LYS A 96 51.70 24.75 27.72
C LYS A 96 52.43 25.47 28.87
N GLY A 97 52.04 25.20 30.10
CA GLY A 97 52.71 25.69 31.30
C GLY A 97 52.16 27.03 31.79
N ASP A 98 53.01 27.76 32.52
CA ASP A 98 52.65 29.02 33.18
C ASP A 98 52.97 30.24 32.30
N TYR A 99 52.06 31.21 32.30
CA TYR A 99 52.18 32.49 31.63
C TYR A 99 51.94 33.63 32.62
N ASP A 100 52.83 34.59 32.69
CA ASP A 100 52.66 35.77 33.54
C ASP A 100 51.91 36.86 32.74
N VAL A 101 50.74 37.30 33.23
CA VAL A 101 49.82 38.23 32.55
C VAL A 101 49.63 39.49 33.40
N MET A 102 49.85 40.67 32.79
CA MET A 102 49.65 41.97 33.44
C MET A 102 48.16 42.36 33.49
N VAL A 103 47.66 42.63 34.69
CA VAL A 103 46.25 42.96 34.95
C VAL A 103 46.08 44.15 35.89
N ASN A 104 44.89 44.73 35.89
CA ASN A 104 44.43 45.65 36.92
C ASN A 104 43.39 44.93 37.79
N LEU A 105 43.75 44.57 39.02
CA LEU A 105 42.89 43.74 39.87
C LEU A 105 41.51 44.36 40.18
N ASN A 106 41.39 45.69 40.11
CA ASN A 106 40.16 46.44 40.43
C ASN A 106 39.23 46.63 39.23
N SER A 107 39.74 46.57 37.99
CA SER A 107 38.95 46.84 36.79
C SER A 107 38.90 45.67 35.81
N ASP A 108 39.94 44.84 35.75
CA ASP A 108 39.92 43.66 34.91
C ASP A 108 38.93 42.64 35.46
N THR A 109 38.28 41.93 34.54
CA THR A 109 37.35 40.85 34.83
C THR A 109 37.96 39.52 34.38
N ILE A 110 37.34 38.39 34.72
CA ILE A 110 37.75 37.08 34.17
C ILE A 110 37.74 37.09 32.63
N THR A 111 36.81 37.83 32.02
CA THR A 111 36.73 38.00 30.57
C THR A 111 37.95 38.74 30.00
N SER A 112 38.40 39.83 30.64
CA SER A 112 39.59 40.55 30.18
C SER A 112 40.89 39.79 30.46
N LEU A 113 41.00 39.10 31.60
CA LEU A 113 42.13 38.20 31.90
C LEU A 113 42.26 37.10 30.84
N ARG A 114 41.14 36.48 30.44
CA ARG A 114 41.09 35.47 29.37
C ARG A 114 41.57 36.02 28.02
N LEU A 115 41.16 37.24 27.64
CA LEU A 115 41.60 37.89 26.40
C LEU A 115 43.11 38.23 26.44
N LYS A 116 43.60 38.73 27.58
CA LYS A 116 45.03 39.02 27.76
C LYS A 116 45.88 37.75 27.74
N LEU A 117 45.42 36.66 28.37
CA LEU A 117 46.06 35.35 28.32
C LEU A 117 46.10 34.79 26.89
N ALA A 118 45.04 34.99 26.11
CA ALA A 118 45.02 34.58 24.71
C ALA A 118 46.12 35.26 23.88
N ASN A 119 46.33 36.56 24.09
CA ASN A 119 47.41 37.30 23.43
C ASN A 119 48.80 36.82 23.88
N ALA A 120 48.99 36.52 25.17
CA ALA A 120 50.28 36.07 25.71
C ALA A 120 50.64 34.62 25.30
N SER A 121 49.65 33.74 25.26
CA SER A 121 49.86 32.30 24.99
C SER A 121 49.75 31.93 23.51
N GLY A 122 49.13 32.78 22.68
CA GLY A 122 48.75 32.45 21.30
C GLY A 122 47.56 31.47 21.20
N ILE A 123 46.95 31.10 22.33
CA ILE A 123 45.77 30.22 22.36
C ILE A 123 44.50 31.09 22.26
N PRO A 124 43.54 30.76 21.39
CA PRO A 124 42.33 31.55 21.26
C PRO A 124 41.54 31.67 22.57
N ALA A 125 41.07 32.88 22.87
CA ALA A 125 40.34 33.18 24.11
C ALA A 125 39.09 32.30 24.32
N HIS A 126 38.45 31.83 23.25
CA HIS A 126 37.25 31.00 23.33
C HIS A 126 37.51 29.55 23.78
N VAL A 127 38.77 29.10 23.79
CA VAL A 127 39.17 27.75 24.25
C VAL A 127 39.64 27.77 25.71
N LEU A 128 39.91 28.96 26.25
CA LEU A 128 40.46 29.16 27.60
C LEU A 128 39.32 29.35 28.61
N HIS A 129 39.15 28.40 29.53
CA HIS A 129 38.07 28.42 30.51
C HIS A 129 38.58 28.49 31.95
N TYR A 130 38.13 29.52 32.66
CA TYR A 130 38.46 29.72 34.08
C TYR A 130 37.75 28.68 34.95
N LYS A 131 38.47 28.13 35.94
CA LYS A 131 38.01 27.08 36.84
C LYS A 131 37.05 27.54 37.95
N GLY A 132 37.05 28.82 38.33
CA GLY A 132 36.27 29.30 39.49
C GLY A 132 34.77 29.50 39.23
N GLN A 133 34.00 29.68 40.31
CA GLN A 133 32.54 29.88 40.24
C GLN A 133 32.21 31.17 39.48
N HIS A 134 31.46 31.06 38.38
CA HIS A 134 31.08 32.21 37.55
C HIS A 134 29.99 33.03 38.26
N ARG A 135 30.30 34.27 38.69
CA ARG A 135 29.31 35.22 39.23
C ARG A 135 29.51 36.59 38.57
N GLY A 136 28.93 36.78 37.39
CA GLY A 136 28.87 38.10 36.74
C GLY A 136 30.20 38.65 36.19
N ASN A 137 30.17 39.92 35.79
CA ASN A 137 31.29 40.68 35.21
C ASN A 137 32.08 41.46 36.30
N ASP A 138 32.26 40.85 37.47
CA ASP A 138 32.95 41.50 38.57
C ASP A 138 34.48 41.54 38.36
N ALA A 139 35.16 42.44 39.09
CA ALA A 139 36.61 42.62 39.04
C ALA A 139 37.37 41.39 39.58
N LEU A 140 38.60 41.14 39.11
CA LEU A 140 39.41 39.98 39.53
C LEU A 140 39.57 39.87 41.05
N GLN A 141 39.66 41.00 41.75
CA GLN A 141 39.79 41.01 43.21
C GLN A 141 38.56 40.40 43.92
N SER A 142 37.34 40.54 43.38
CA SER A 142 36.13 39.96 43.99
C SER A 142 36.13 38.42 43.94
N TYR A 143 36.90 37.85 43.01
CA TYR A 143 37.15 36.42 42.89
C TYR A 143 38.30 35.93 43.78
N GLY A 144 38.87 36.81 44.63
CA GLY A 144 40.00 36.48 45.50
C GLY A 144 41.34 36.33 44.75
N ILE A 145 41.43 36.85 43.53
CA ILE A 145 42.66 36.86 42.74
C ILE A 145 43.50 38.07 43.18
N CYS A 146 44.71 37.80 43.67
CA CYS A 146 45.70 38.80 44.08
C CYS A 146 46.96 38.74 43.22
N GLU A 147 47.86 39.71 43.36
CA GLU A 147 49.18 39.68 42.73
C GLU A 147 49.88 38.33 42.98
N ARG A 148 50.46 37.74 41.93
CA ARG A 148 51.14 36.43 41.92
C ARG A 148 50.25 35.21 42.21
N SER A 149 48.93 35.37 42.24
CA SER A 149 48.03 34.21 42.30
C SER A 149 48.18 33.36 41.04
N THR A 150 48.16 32.04 41.19
CA THR A 150 48.10 31.10 40.07
C THR A 150 46.65 30.80 39.72
N VAL A 151 46.22 31.20 38.54
CA VAL A 151 44.89 30.96 37.98
C VAL A 151 44.98 29.86 36.94
N ALA A 152 44.29 28.74 37.17
CA ALA A 152 44.27 27.62 36.25
C ALA A 152 43.14 27.75 35.21
N PHE A 153 43.46 27.41 33.96
CA PHE A 153 42.50 27.37 32.86
C PHE A 153 42.37 25.95 32.29
N SER A 154 41.13 25.49 32.13
CA SER A 154 40.80 24.29 31.34
C SER A 154 40.78 24.64 29.86
N LEU A 155 41.17 23.66 29.03
CA LEU A 155 41.13 23.76 27.57
C LEU A 155 39.96 22.94 27.02
N TYR A 156 39.04 23.60 26.33
CA TYR A 156 37.99 22.99 25.51
C TYR A 156 37.27 24.08 24.72
N THR A 157 36.65 23.73 23.59
CA THR A 157 35.82 24.70 22.86
C THR A 157 34.38 24.70 23.35
N VAL A 158 33.81 25.89 23.62
CA VAL A 158 32.36 26.10 23.81
C VAL A 158 31.76 26.61 22.52
N TYR A 159 30.95 25.79 21.88
CA TYR A 159 30.09 26.24 20.79
C TYR A 159 28.73 26.64 21.38
N ASP A 160 28.19 27.77 20.90
CA ASP A 160 26.85 28.24 21.20
C ASP A 160 25.86 27.29 20.51
N GLU A 161 25.45 26.21 21.18
CA GLU A 161 24.68 25.13 20.56
C GLU A 161 23.29 25.05 21.20
N THR A 162 22.33 25.73 20.57
CA THR A 162 20.89 25.67 20.84
C THR A 162 20.24 24.31 20.52
N ALA A 163 20.97 23.25 20.19
CA ALA A 163 20.37 22.01 19.69
C ALA A 163 21.11 20.73 20.10
N PHE A 164 21.42 20.54 21.38
CA PHE A 164 21.71 19.19 21.89
C PHE A 164 20.41 18.50 22.30
N HIS A 165 19.57 18.20 21.30
CA HIS A 165 18.41 17.35 21.49
C HIS A 165 18.84 16.04 22.16
N ARG A 166 17.98 15.48 23.02
CA ARG A 166 18.16 14.12 23.55
C ARG A 166 18.11 13.06 22.45
N ASP A 167 17.80 13.50 21.23
CA ASP A 167 17.52 12.71 20.05
C ASP A 167 18.80 12.53 19.24
N PHE A 168 19.10 11.27 18.91
CA PHE A 168 20.36 10.85 18.33
C PHE A 168 20.64 11.49 16.96
N PHE A 169 19.61 11.88 16.19
CA PHE A 169 19.78 12.57 14.91
C PHE A 169 18.59 13.49 14.57
N ILE A 170 18.89 14.77 14.35
CA ILE A 170 18.15 15.65 13.45
C ILE A 170 19.24 16.36 12.62
N ASP A 171 19.37 15.97 11.35
CA ASP A 171 20.12 16.64 10.26
C ASP A 171 21.64 16.88 10.39
N ASP A 172 22.35 16.34 11.41
CA ASP A 172 23.77 16.68 11.63
C ASP A 172 24.81 15.72 11.02
N VAL A 173 24.40 14.55 10.53
CA VAL A 173 25.28 13.59 9.82
C VAL A 173 24.60 13.03 8.58
N VAL A 174 25.26 13.17 7.44
CA VAL A 174 24.84 12.61 6.14
C VAL A 174 25.68 11.37 5.81
N PRO A 175 25.08 10.22 5.49
CA PRO A 175 25.86 9.03 5.13
C PRO A 175 26.71 9.25 3.87
N SER A 176 27.93 8.71 3.83
CA SER A 176 28.80 8.75 2.66
C SER A 176 28.16 8.14 1.42
N VAL A 177 27.38 7.08 1.60
CA VAL A 177 26.60 6.45 0.54
C VAL A 177 25.15 6.87 0.66
N GLN A 178 24.68 7.62 -0.34
CA GLN A 178 23.32 8.15 -0.36
C GLN A 178 22.28 7.07 -0.08
N GLN A 179 21.41 7.30 0.90
CA GLN A 179 20.30 6.42 1.24
C GLN A 179 18.97 7.11 0.89
N THR A 180 17.93 6.32 0.66
CA THR A 180 16.56 6.85 0.56
C THR A 180 16.11 7.47 1.88
N GLN A 181 15.18 8.43 1.83
CA GLN A 181 14.58 9.01 3.03
C GLN A 181 13.92 7.94 3.91
N LYS A 182 13.23 6.99 3.26
CA LYS A 182 12.69 5.78 3.90
C LYS A 182 13.77 4.96 4.59
N GLY A 183 14.92 4.76 3.93
CA GLY A 183 16.05 4.06 4.50
C GLY A 183 16.54 4.70 5.78
N ILE A 184 16.78 6.02 5.75
CA ILE A 184 17.16 6.80 6.94
C ILE A 184 16.12 6.62 8.05
N SER A 185 14.84 6.77 7.73
CA SER A 185 13.75 6.64 8.71
C SER A 185 13.70 5.25 9.37
N VAL A 186 13.82 4.17 8.59
CA VAL A 186 13.84 2.80 9.11
C VAL A 186 15.08 2.56 9.96
N PHE A 187 16.25 3.02 9.52
CA PHE A 187 17.49 2.91 10.29
C PHE A 187 17.39 3.59 11.65
N LEU A 188 16.95 4.85 11.69
CA LEU A 188 16.83 5.61 12.93
C LEU A 188 15.80 4.99 13.89
N SER A 189 14.63 4.63 13.37
CA SER A 189 13.57 3.99 14.16
C SER A 189 14.01 2.64 14.70
N SER A 190 14.72 1.84 13.90
CA SER A 190 15.26 0.55 14.35
C SER A 190 16.28 0.70 15.47
N LEU A 191 17.14 1.71 15.40
CA LEU A 191 18.17 1.97 16.39
C LEU A 191 17.56 2.48 17.71
N TYR A 192 16.53 3.32 17.64
CA TYR A 192 15.74 3.72 18.79
C TYR A 192 15.13 2.50 19.49
N VAL A 193 14.52 1.59 18.73
CA VAL A 193 13.91 0.39 19.32
C VAL A 193 14.97 -0.55 19.91
N VAL A 194 16.14 -0.71 19.28
CA VAL A 194 17.26 -1.51 19.81
C VAL A 194 17.81 -0.95 21.14
N LYS A 195 17.78 0.36 21.32
CA LYS A 195 18.14 1.03 22.57
C LYS A 195 17.23 0.62 23.73
N ASP A 196 15.93 0.56 23.51
CA ASP A 196 14.91 0.28 24.53
C ASP A 196 14.59 -1.23 24.72
N LEU A 197 15.05 -2.07 23.79
CA LEU A 197 14.64 -3.47 23.67
C LEU A 197 15.21 -4.42 24.72
N HIS A 198 16.35 -4.10 25.34
CA HIS A 198 17.24 -5.13 25.89
C HIS A 198 17.85 -4.78 27.24
N SER A 199 18.01 -5.80 28.11
CA SER A 199 18.77 -5.67 29.34
C SER A 199 20.21 -5.24 29.05
N THR A 200 20.84 -4.53 29.99
CA THR A 200 22.24 -4.09 29.88
C THR A 200 23.19 -5.22 29.48
N GLN A 201 22.89 -6.46 29.88
CA GLN A 201 23.66 -7.65 29.51
C GLN A 201 23.52 -8.01 28.03
N MET A 202 22.31 -7.93 27.46
CA MET A 202 22.08 -8.23 26.04
C MET A 202 22.64 -7.14 25.13
N GLN A 203 22.57 -5.87 25.55
CA GLN A 203 23.23 -4.78 24.84
C GLN A 203 24.75 -4.99 24.82
N LYS A 204 25.37 -5.39 25.94
CA LYS A 204 26.80 -5.77 25.97
C LYS A 204 27.14 -6.93 25.03
N LYS A 205 26.29 -7.97 24.97
CA LYS A 205 26.44 -9.08 23.99
C LYS A 205 26.41 -8.59 22.55
N LEU A 206 25.49 -7.67 22.24
CA LEU A 206 25.37 -7.08 20.92
C LEU A 206 26.64 -6.30 20.55
N MET A 207 27.21 -5.52 21.48
CA MET A 207 28.46 -4.79 21.26
C MET A 207 29.64 -5.74 21.01
N THR A 208 29.77 -6.80 21.81
CA THR A 208 30.76 -7.86 21.57
C THR A 208 30.59 -8.49 20.18
N CYS A 209 29.35 -8.74 19.76
CA CYS A 209 29.05 -9.29 18.45
C CYS A 209 29.50 -8.34 17.32
N ILE A 210 29.08 -7.08 17.38
CA ILE A 210 29.40 -6.07 16.36
C ILE A 210 30.91 -5.86 16.29
N ARG A 211 31.61 -5.72 17.42
CA ARG A 211 33.08 -5.56 17.40
C ARG A 211 33.78 -6.78 16.79
N LYS A 212 33.35 -8.00 17.12
CA LYS A 212 33.94 -9.23 16.55
C LYS A 212 33.73 -9.34 15.04
N LEU A 213 32.58 -8.88 14.53
CA LEU A 213 32.29 -8.91 13.09
C LEU A 213 33.02 -7.81 12.34
N THR A 214 33.03 -6.59 12.88
CA THR A 214 33.54 -5.42 12.17
C THR A 214 35.03 -5.21 12.37
N GLY A 215 35.58 -5.57 13.53
CA GLY A 215 36.91 -5.10 13.96
C GLY A 215 36.99 -3.58 14.19
N CYS A 216 35.85 -2.87 14.13
CA CYS A 216 35.77 -1.41 14.25
C CYS A 216 35.50 -1.03 15.71
N ASN A 217 36.56 -0.73 16.45
CA ASN A 217 36.46 -0.30 17.84
C ASN A 217 35.71 1.04 18.01
N PRO A 218 35.88 2.05 17.14
CA PRO A 218 35.09 3.29 17.21
C PRO A 218 33.57 3.05 17.15
N LEU A 219 33.12 2.18 16.26
CA LEU A 219 31.70 1.81 16.15
C LEU A 219 31.19 1.17 17.45
N ALA A 220 31.93 0.20 18.00
CA ALA A 220 31.54 -0.49 19.22
C ALA A 220 31.50 0.45 20.45
N GLN A 221 32.51 1.31 20.58
CA GLN A 221 32.62 2.32 21.63
C GLN A 221 31.45 3.32 21.58
N SER A 222 31.15 3.84 20.39
CA SER A 222 30.05 4.79 20.16
C SER A 222 28.69 4.16 20.43
N LEU A 223 28.44 2.93 19.96
CA LEU A 223 27.20 2.21 20.24
C LEU A 223 27.06 1.82 21.72
N HIS A 224 28.15 1.56 22.44
CA HIS A 224 28.10 1.32 23.89
C HIS A 224 27.60 2.56 24.64
N GLN A 225 28.10 3.75 24.29
CA GLN A 225 27.62 5.00 24.88
C GLN A 225 26.14 5.26 24.57
N LEU A 226 25.73 5.02 23.32
CA LEU A 226 24.35 5.21 22.88
C LEU A 226 23.37 4.25 23.57
N LEU A 227 23.64 2.95 23.47
CA LEU A 227 22.70 1.90 23.83
C LEU A 227 22.78 1.54 25.31
N CYS A 228 23.98 1.46 25.90
CA CYS A 228 24.16 0.98 27.27
C CYS A 228 24.12 2.09 28.33
N ARG A 229 24.60 3.30 28.01
CA ARG A 229 24.67 4.43 28.96
C ARG A 229 23.65 5.54 28.70
N ASN A 230 23.02 5.55 27.53
CA ASN A 230 22.09 6.61 27.11
C ASN A 230 22.74 8.01 27.23
N GLU A 231 24.02 8.12 26.86
CA GLU A 231 24.81 9.34 26.96
C GLU A 231 24.80 10.14 25.65
N LYS A 232 25.02 11.46 25.74
CA LYS A 232 25.18 12.32 24.57
C LYS A 232 26.41 11.92 23.78
N MET A 233 26.26 11.87 22.46
CA MET A 233 27.35 11.56 21.54
C MET A 233 27.87 12.80 20.83
N THR A 234 29.14 12.78 20.47
CA THR A 234 29.73 13.78 19.58
C THR A 234 29.40 13.50 18.13
N ARG A 235 29.66 14.48 17.25
CA ARG A 235 29.43 14.34 15.80
C ARG A 235 30.28 13.23 15.19
N ASN A 236 31.55 13.09 15.56
CA ASN A 236 32.37 11.98 15.05
C ASN A 236 31.87 10.63 15.58
N GLN A 237 31.44 10.55 16.83
CA GLN A 237 30.85 9.29 17.33
C GLN A 237 29.61 8.89 16.53
N LYS A 238 28.75 9.85 16.19
CA LYS A 238 27.61 9.65 15.30
C LYS A 238 28.04 9.17 13.89
N VAL A 239 29.06 9.78 13.29
CA VAL A 239 29.67 9.32 12.01
C VAL A 239 30.12 7.86 12.11
N SER A 240 30.79 7.48 13.20
CA SER A 240 31.25 6.10 13.38
C SER A 240 30.11 5.09 13.43
N VAL A 241 28.95 5.48 13.96
CA VAL A 241 27.74 4.63 13.97
C VAL A 241 27.12 4.52 12.59
N VAL A 242 26.92 5.64 11.90
CA VAL A 242 26.28 5.67 10.57
C VAL A 242 27.12 4.90 9.55
N GLU A 243 28.40 5.24 9.41
CA GLU A 243 29.28 4.61 8.43
C GLU A 243 29.61 3.17 8.82
N GLY A 244 29.85 2.92 10.11
CA GLY A 244 30.17 1.58 10.60
C GLY A 244 29.01 0.60 10.45
N LEU A 245 27.77 1.03 10.73
CA LEU A 245 26.58 0.19 10.53
C LEU A 245 26.23 0.05 9.05
N TYR A 246 26.44 1.08 8.22
CA TYR A 246 26.29 0.94 6.76
C TYR A 246 27.17 -0.18 6.23
N MET A 247 28.47 -0.14 6.52
CA MET A 247 29.42 -1.16 6.06
C MET A 247 29.05 -2.55 6.59
N LEU A 248 28.67 -2.66 7.86
CA LEU A 248 28.23 -3.93 8.42
C LEU A 248 26.95 -4.44 7.75
N PHE A 249 25.92 -3.62 7.59
CA PHE A 249 24.64 -4.02 7.01
C PHE A 249 24.79 -4.36 5.53
N ARG A 250 25.65 -3.65 4.80
CA ARG A 250 25.97 -3.96 3.42
C ARG A 250 26.58 -5.35 3.26
N GLU A 251 27.47 -5.74 4.17
CA GLU A 251 28.03 -7.10 4.22
C GLU A 251 27.01 -8.15 4.70
N LEU A 252 26.02 -7.74 5.50
CA LEU A 252 24.94 -8.64 5.94
C LEU A 252 23.88 -8.93 4.86
N LEU A 253 23.73 -8.05 3.88
CA LEU A 253 22.68 -8.08 2.87
C LEU A 253 23.19 -8.60 1.51
N PRO A 254 22.35 -9.23 0.67
CA PRO A 254 22.76 -9.74 -0.64
C PRO A 254 23.35 -8.67 -1.55
N GLN A 255 24.54 -8.96 -2.12
CA GLN A 255 25.31 -8.06 -2.98
C GLN A 255 25.16 -8.42 -4.47
N PRO A 256 25.32 -7.45 -5.39
CA PRO A 256 25.36 -7.71 -6.83
C PRO A 256 26.48 -8.70 -7.17
N GLY A 257 26.15 -9.79 -7.87
CA GLY A 257 27.13 -10.80 -8.32
C GLY A 257 27.47 -11.92 -7.33
N SER A 258 26.80 -11.98 -6.17
CA SER A 258 26.90 -13.13 -5.26
C SER A 258 25.85 -14.20 -5.61
N GLU A 259 26.24 -15.47 -5.67
CA GLU A 259 25.34 -16.64 -5.88
C GLU A 259 24.28 -16.85 -4.75
N ARG A 260 24.12 -15.87 -3.85
CA ARG A 260 23.46 -16.02 -2.53
C ARG A 260 22.00 -15.54 -2.44
N GLY A 261 21.33 -15.28 -3.56
CA GLY A 261 19.85 -15.41 -3.64
C GLY A 261 19.06 -14.24 -4.23
N GLU A 262 18.02 -14.61 -4.98
CA GLU A 262 16.71 -14.01 -5.35
C GLU A 262 16.49 -12.49 -5.42
N LYS A 263 17.14 -11.64 -4.60
CA LYS A 263 16.93 -10.19 -4.57
C LYS A 263 18.23 -9.44 -4.29
N VAL A 264 18.71 -8.65 -5.26
CA VAL A 264 19.87 -7.76 -5.10
C VAL A 264 19.44 -6.48 -4.38
N ILE A 265 20.09 -6.16 -3.25
CA ILE A 265 19.84 -4.89 -2.54
C ILE A 265 20.85 -3.85 -3.02
N LYS A 266 20.38 -2.81 -3.70
CA LYS A 266 21.21 -1.66 -4.11
C LYS A 266 21.75 -0.93 -2.87
N ASP A 267 22.91 -0.30 -3.00
CA ASP A 267 23.55 0.44 -1.91
C ASP A 267 22.67 1.54 -1.32
N THR A 268 21.82 2.17 -2.14
CA THR A 268 20.88 3.21 -1.71
C THR A 268 19.75 2.72 -0.80
N HIS A 269 19.56 1.40 -0.68
CA HIS A 269 18.46 0.79 0.08
C HIS A 269 18.97 -0.06 1.27
N VAL A 270 20.25 0.05 1.64
CA VAL A 270 20.84 -0.73 2.74
C VAL A 270 20.09 -0.47 4.05
N PHE A 271 19.83 0.79 4.35
CA PHE A 271 19.17 1.19 5.59
C PHE A 271 17.67 0.86 5.66
N GLU A 272 16.98 0.74 4.52
CA GLU A 272 15.60 0.22 4.48
C GLU A 272 15.51 -1.22 5.01
N ASN A 273 16.61 -1.96 4.93
CA ASN A 273 16.71 -3.35 5.34
C ASN A 273 17.41 -3.52 6.69
N SER A 274 17.59 -2.44 7.45
CA SER A 274 18.25 -2.43 8.77
C SER A 274 17.55 -3.34 9.78
N LEU A 275 16.21 -3.47 9.75
CA LEU A 275 15.44 -4.36 10.64
C LEU A 275 15.91 -5.81 10.56
N TYR A 276 16.13 -6.32 9.34
CA TYR A 276 16.62 -7.68 9.11
C TYR A 276 18.05 -7.87 9.63
N CYS A 277 18.89 -6.85 9.45
CA CYS A 277 20.26 -6.84 9.94
C CYS A 277 20.30 -6.87 11.48
N TRP A 278 19.48 -6.06 12.14
CA TRP A 278 19.35 -6.06 13.59
C TRP A 278 18.84 -7.39 14.13
N ALA A 279 17.79 -7.97 13.54
CA ALA A 279 17.28 -9.28 13.94
C ALA A 279 18.36 -10.37 13.84
N TYR A 280 19.19 -10.34 12.78
CA TYR A 280 20.33 -11.25 12.65
C TYR A 280 21.38 -11.03 13.74
N LEU A 281 21.80 -9.77 13.97
CA LEU A 281 22.81 -9.42 14.96
C LEU A 281 22.37 -9.79 16.39
N ILE A 282 21.11 -9.53 16.73
CA ILE A 282 20.51 -9.92 18.02
C ILE A 282 20.52 -11.44 18.16
N SER A 283 20.08 -12.19 17.14
CA SER A 283 20.10 -13.66 17.15
C SER A 283 21.52 -14.25 17.27
N LYS A 284 22.52 -13.57 16.72
CA LYS A 284 23.93 -13.99 16.84
C LYS A 284 24.49 -13.63 18.22
N ALA A 285 24.13 -12.47 18.75
CA ALA A 285 24.55 -12.00 20.07
C ALA A 285 23.97 -12.86 21.21
N THR A 286 22.73 -13.35 21.10
CA THR A 286 22.14 -14.24 22.13
C THR A 286 22.94 -15.53 22.33
N LYS A 287 23.59 -16.04 21.27
CA LYS A 287 24.42 -17.26 21.27
C LYS A 287 25.82 -17.06 21.86
N LEU A 288 26.25 -15.83 22.15
CA LEU A 288 27.57 -15.56 22.72
C LEU A 288 27.63 -15.88 24.22
N ALA A 289 28.74 -16.49 24.64
CA ALA A 289 29.08 -16.77 26.03
C ALA A 289 29.33 -15.49 26.86
N THR A 290 29.50 -15.61 28.18
CA THR A 290 29.53 -14.53 29.18
C THR A 290 30.76 -13.60 29.16
N ASN A 291 31.70 -13.78 28.23
CA ASN A 291 32.86 -12.90 28.12
C ASN A 291 32.49 -11.64 27.32
N PHE A 292 31.98 -10.64 28.04
CA PHE A 292 31.56 -9.35 27.47
C PHE A 292 32.74 -8.38 27.31
N GLU A 293 32.54 -7.38 26.46
CA GLU A 293 33.44 -6.22 26.43
C GLU A 293 33.44 -5.51 27.79
N ASN A 294 34.63 -5.12 28.26
CA ASN A 294 34.80 -4.38 29.50
C ASN A 294 35.04 -2.91 29.20
N TYR A 295 34.30 -2.04 29.87
CA TYR A 295 34.44 -0.59 29.74
C TYR A 295 34.59 0.00 31.14
N ALA A 296 35.66 0.74 31.39
CA ALA A 296 35.87 1.47 32.62
C ALA A 296 35.34 2.89 32.51
N SER A 297 34.51 3.31 33.45
CA SER A 297 34.05 4.71 33.50
C SER A 297 35.17 5.60 34.02
N VAL A 298 35.67 6.49 33.16
CA VAL A 298 36.69 7.50 33.49
C VAL A 298 35.98 8.80 33.82
N THR A 299 36.30 9.40 34.98
CA THR A 299 35.75 10.70 35.40
C THR A 299 36.66 11.82 34.91
N LEU A 300 36.08 12.88 34.35
CA LEU A 300 36.78 14.01 33.72
C LEU A 300 36.67 15.31 34.55
N THR A 301 36.13 15.21 35.76
CA THR A 301 35.95 16.31 36.71
C THR A 301 36.68 16.05 38.02
N SER A 302 37.11 17.12 38.69
CA SER A 302 37.71 17.06 40.03
C SER A 302 36.67 16.94 41.15
N GLU A 303 37.12 16.83 42.41
CA GLU A 303 36.28 16.67 43.61
C GLU A 303 35.19 17.76 43.76
N ASP A 304 35.41 18.94 43.18
CA ASP A 304 34.51 20.10 43.16
C ASP A 304 33.55 20.11 41.95
N ASP A 305 33.49 19.01 41.18
CA ASP A 305 32.72 18.85 39.94
C ASP A 305 33.10 19.84 38.82
N SER A 306 34.25 20.50 38.92
CA SER A 306 34.81 21.29 37.82
C SER A 306 35.63 20.41 36.88
N ARG A 307 35.74 20.79 35.60
CA ARG A 307 36.54 20.05 34.62
C ARG A 307 38.01 20.13 35.00
N PHE A 308 38.74 19.03 34.85
CA PHE A 308 40.18 19.03 35.14
C PHE A 308 40.92 20.10 34.32
N CYS A 309 41.84 20.82 34.98
CA CYS A 309 42.81 21.70 34.32
C CYS A 309 44.12 20.95 34.11
N GLU A 310 44.66 20.30 35.14
CA GLU A 310 45.92 19.57 35.08
C GLU A 310 45.80 18.26 35.88
N PRO A 311 45.29 17.17 35.25
CA PRO A 311 45.01 15.93 35.95
C PRO A 311 46.31 15.15 36.24
N VAL A 312 46.50 14.76 37.49
CA VAL A 312 47.67 14.01 37.98
C VAL A 312 47.26 12.77 38.75
N ARG A 313 48.15 11.76 38.77
CA ARG A 313 48.03 10.56 39.59
C ARG A 313 48.93 10.68 40.80
N VAL A 314 48.37 10.29 41.95
CA VAL A 314 49.09 10.21 43.23
C VAL A 314 49.52 8.74 43.42
N PRO A 315 50.80 8.48 43.75
CA PRO A 315 51.30 7.12 43.96
C PRO A 315 50.44 6.33 44.97
N GLY A 316 50.00 5.14 44.57
CA GLY A 316 49.21 4.23 45.41
C GLY A 316 47.72 4.53 45.50
N VAL A 317 47.28 5.70 45.02
CA VAL A 317 45.88 6.12 45.09
C VAL A 317 45.19 5.90 43.73
N PRO A 318 44.06 5.17 43.67
CA PRO A 318 43.34 4.97 42.42
C PRO A 318 42.70 6.27 41.94
N GLY A 319 42.66 6.47 40.61
CA GLY A 319 42.03 7.64 39.98
C GLY A 319 43.02 8.77 39.67
N ALA A 320 42.47 9.94 39.38
CA ALA A 320 43.23 11.16 39.10
C ALA A 320 42.70 12.32 39.93
N PHE A 321 43.58 13.28 40.17
CA PHE A 321 43.36 14.44 41.02
C PHE A 321 43.74 15.70 40.26
N GLU A 322 43.16 16.84 40.66
CA GLU A 322 43.64 18.12 40.18
C GLU A 322 44.99 18.43 40.84
N ARG A 323 45.99 18.79 40.03
CA ARG A 323 47.33 19.07 40.55
C ARG A 323 47.35 20.17 41.60
N ALA A 324 46.66 21.29 41.34
CA ALA A 324 46.57 22.41 42.28
C ALA A 324 46.02 21.99 43.66
N HIS A 325 45.04 21.09 43.69
CA HIS A 325 44.47 20.56 44.93
C HIS A 325 45.46 19.70 45.70
N VAL A 326 46.21 18.85 45.00
CA VAL A 326 47.24 18.00 45.61
C VAL A 326 48.39 18.86 46.15
N LEU A 327 48.83 19.87 45.39
CA LEU A 327 49.86 20.81 45.84
C LEU A 327 49.42 21.59 47.09
N GLN A 328 48.14 22.01 47.15
CA GLN A 328 47.61 22.66 48.35
C GLN A 328 47.62 21.71 49.55
N LYS A 329 47.25 20.43 49.37
CA LYS A 329 47.32 19.43 50.46
C LYS A 329 48.76 19.18 50.92
N ILE A 330 49.73 19.16 50.00
CA ILE A 330 51.17 19.07 50.33
C ILE A 330 51.60 20.28 51.16
N LYS A 331 51.21 21.49 50.74
CA LYS A 331 51.51 22.75 51.44
C LYS A 331 50.88 22.80 52.84
N ASP A 332 49.65 22.29 52.98
CA ASP A 332 48.93 22.20 54.25
C ASP A 332 49.43 21.07 55.18
N GLY A 333 50.39 20.23 54.74
CA GLY A 333 50.87 19.07 55.49
C GLY A 333 49.82 17.96 55.68
N LYS A 334 48.76 17.94 54.86
CA LYS A 334 47.67 16.96 54.96
C LYS A 334 48.04 15.65 54.24
N LYS A 335 47.85 14.51 54.91
CA LYS A 335 48.04 13.19 54.30
C LYS A 335 46.90 12.85 53.35
N ILE A 336 47.22 12.33 52.17
CA ILE A 336 46.24 11.75 51.24
C ILE A 336 46.02 10.28 51.61
N PRO A 337 44.77 9.84 51.86
CA PRO A 337 44.49 8.44 52.18
C PRO A 337 45.01 7.47 51.11
N ASN A 338 45.59 6.35 51.54
CA ASN A 338 46.13 5.29 50.69
C ASN A 338 47.31 5.69 49.78
N CYS A 339 47.92 6.85 49.98
CA CYS A 339 49.16 7.20 49.28
C CYS A 339 50.30 6.29 49.74
N THR A 340 51.00 5.68 48.80
CA THR A 340 52.10 4.73 49.08
C THR A 340 53.40 5.41 49.48
N GLU A 341 53.51 6.73 49.31
CA GLU A 341 54.68 7.49 49.73
C GLU A 341 54.50 8.09 51.14
N GLU A 342 55.52 7.96 51.98
CA GLU A 342 55.51 8.53 53.33
C GLU A 342 55.50 10.06 53.32
N VAL A 343 56.19 10.67 52.35
CA VAL A 343 56.26 12.12 52.13
C VAL A 343 55.98 12.39 50.65
N LEU A 344 54.74 12.79 50.36
CA LEU A 344 54.33 13.15 49.01
C LEU A 344 55.02 14.44 48.57
N ARG A 345 55.82 14.38 47.50
CA ARG A 345 56.50 15.54 46.90
C ARG A 345 55.85 15.88 45.56
N GLU A 346 56.03 17.11 45.10
CA GLU A 346 55.58 17.55 43.77
C GLU A 346 56.16 16.68 42.64
N THR A 347 57.42 16.26 42.77
CA THR A 347 58.10 15.35 41.82
C THR A 347 57.53 13.93 41.79
N SER A 348 56.75 13.55 42.80
CA SER A 348 56.11 12.24 42.89
C SER A 348 54.84 12.14 42.04
N LEU A 349 54.29 13.28 41.62
CA LEU A 349 53.05 13.35 40.85
C LEU A 349 53.33 12.96 39.40
N GLN A 350 52.54 12.01 38.89
CA GLN A 350 52.60 11.61 37.49
C GLN A 350 51.45 12.24 36.72
N ARG A 351 51.69 12.67 35.49
CA ARG A 351 50.63 13.18 34.62
C ARG A 351 49.65 12.05 34.30
N ALA A 352 48.35 12.33 34.40
CA ALA A 352 47.31 11.39 33.99
C ALA A 352 47.07 11.49 32.48
N THR A 353 48.06 11.06 31.68
CA THR A 353 48.07 11.26 30.22
C THR A 353 46.88 10.65 29.50
N ASP A 354 46.30 9.58 30.04
CA ASP A 354 45.08 8.96 29.52
C ASP A 354 43.86 9.88 29.67
N ILE A 355 43.78 10.64 30.76
CA ILE A 355 42.71 11.62 31.02
C ILE A 355 42.96 12.90 30.23
N GLU A 356 44.20 13.40 30.18
CA GLU A 356 44.60 14.56 29.34
C GLU A 356 44.16 14.32 27.89
N ARG A 357 44.45 13.13 27.37
CA ARG A 357 44.06 12.71 26.02
C ARG A 357 42.54 12.75 25.81
N ILE A 358 41.74 12.28 26.78
CA ILE A 358 40.27 12.31 26.70
C ILE A 358 39.74 13.75 26.78
N LEU A 359 40.31 14.59 27.67
CA LEU A 359 39.89 15.98 27.87
C LEU A 359 40.02 16.82 26.59
N LEU A 360 41.11 16.62 25.83
CA LEU A 360 41.38 17.30 24.56
C LEU A 360 40.55 16.77 23.39
N SER A 361 39.99 15.56 23.52
CA SER A 361 39.24 14.89 22.47
C SER A 361 37.72 15.07 22.61
N LEU A 362 37.23 15.36 23.82
CA LEU A 362 35.80 15.42 24.12
C LEU A 362 35.36 16.80 24.60
N PRO A 363 34.14 17.23 24.26
CA PRO A 363 33.59 18.51 24.72
C PRO A 363 33.31 18.54 26.23
N SER A 364 33.12 19.75 26.76
CA SER A 364 33.02 20.01 28.21
C SER A 364 31.77 19.44 28.89
N TYR A 365 30.68 19.24 28.15
CA TYR A 365 29.46 18.64 28.69
C TYR A 365 29.63 17.15 29.02
N ILE A 366 30.67 16.48 28.49
CA ILE A 366 31.00 15.10 28.84
C ILE A 366 31.83 15.12 30.13
N ARG A 367 31.20 14.69 31.22
CA ARG A 367 31.81 14.60 32.56
C ARG A 367 32.40 13.23 32.87
N THR A 368 31.89 12.18 32.23
CA THR A 368 32.42 10.81 32.34
C THR A 368 32.49 10.16 30.97
N TYR A 369 33.47 9.30 30.74
CA TYR A 369 33.65 8.59 29.48
C TYR A 369 33.90 7.09 29.72
N PRO A 370 33.15 6.16 29.10
CA PRO A 370 33.45 4.73 29.20
C PRO A 370 34.64 4.40 28.30
N LEU A 371 35.82 4.12 28.87
CA LEU A 371 36.99 3.70 28.11
C LEU A 371 36.99 2.18 27.94
N TRP A 372 37.08 1.70 26.71
CA TRP A 372 37.21 0.27 26.43
C TRP A 372 38.52 -0.31 26.97
N ILE A 373 38.43 -1.46 27.65
CA ILE A 373 39.58 -2.21 28.16
C ILE A 373 39.75 -3.48 27.32
N PRO A 374 40.87 -3.62 26.58
CA PRO A 374 41.13 -4.81 25.78
C PRO A 374 41.33 -6.04 26.67
N ASN A 375 40.38 -6.99 26.62
CA ASN A 375 40.46 -8.25 27.37
C ASN A 375 40.96 -9.45 26.52
N ASP A 376 41.05 -9.31 25.19
CA ASP A 376 41.34 -10.41 24.27
C ASP A 376 42.22 -9.93 23.10
N LYS A 377 43.11 -10.81 22.60
CA LYS A 377 43.91 -10.60 21.38
C LYS A 377 43.12 -10.89 20.10
N MET A 378 41.85 -11.31 20.19
CA MET A 378 41.04 -11.64 19.02
C MET A 378 40.89 -10.45 18.05
N ILE A 379 41.44 -10.65 16.85
CA ILE A 379 41.33 -9.78 15.69
C ILE A 379 39.91 -9.91 15.13
N GLY A 380 39.22 -8.78 14.93
CA GLY A 380 37.88 -8.77 14.35
C GLY A 380 37.89 -9.29 12.91
N GLN A 381 36.72 -9.64 12.38
CA GLN A 381 36.58 -10.19 11.02
C GLN A 381 36.71 -9.13 9.91
N ASN A 382 37.01 -7.85 10.24
CA ASN A 382 37.15 -6.76 9.28
C ASN A 382 36.00 -6.71 8.26
N PHE A 383 34.77 -6.84 8.75
CA PHE A 383 33.54 -6.86 7.96
C PHE A 383 33.37 -8.08 7.02
N GLN A 384 34.29 -9.05 7.02
CA GLN A 384 34.17 -10.28 6.23
C GLN A 384 33.19 -11.26 6.89
N VAL A 385 31.89 -11.00 6.76
CA VAL A 385 30.85 -11.83 7.37
C VAL A 385 30.40 -12.93 6.41
N ASN A 386 30.83 -14.17 6.63
CA ASN A 386 30.34 -15.29 5.82
C ASN A 386 28.93 -15.71 6.25
N ILE A 387 27.93 -15.35 5.46
CA ILE A 387 26.52 -15.67 5.71
C ILE A 387 26.08 -16.81 4.80
N GLN A 388 25.82 -17.97 5.39
CA GLN A 388 25.25 -19.14 4.72
C GLN A 388 23.70 -19.09 4.63
N ARG A 389 23.08 -17.93 4.83
CA ARG A 389 21.62 -17.75 4.89
C ARG A 389 21.14 -16.86 3.74
N THR A 390 20.05 -17.27 3.10
CA THR A 390 19.35 -16.48 2.07
C THR A 390 18.59 -15.31 2.70
N PHE A 391 18.23 -14.29 1.90
CA PHE A 391 17.42 -13.16 2.35
C PHE A 391 16.07 -13.62 2.93
N GLY A 392 15.43 -14.64 2.34
CA GLY A 392 14.21 -15.25 2.89
C GLY A 392 14.36 -15.75 4.34
N LYS A 393 15.51 -16.36 4.69
CA LYS A 393 15.81 -16.77 6.08
C LYS A 393 16.02 -15.58 7.02
N MET A 394 16.45 -14.41 6.51
CA MET A 394 16.51 -13.19 7.32
C MET A 394 15.11 -12.63 7.59
N VAL A 395 14.20 -12.71 6.61
CA VAL A 395 12.78 -12.34 6.78
C VAL A 395 12.10 -13.22 7.83
N GLU A 396 12.35 -14.53 7.81
CA GLU A 396 11.88 -15.43 8.87
C GLU A 396 12.47 -15.09 10.23
N GLY A 397 13.75 -14.74 10.28
CA GLY A 397 14.44 -14.32 11.51
C GLY A 397 13.90 -13.02 12.12
N LEU A 398 13.32 -12.13 11.31
CA LEU A 398 12.66 -10.92 11.82
C LEU A 398 11.38 -11.26 12.60
N LYS A 399 10.64 -12.30 12.19
CA LYS A 399 9.39 -12.73 12.86
C LYS A 399 9.61 -13.13 14.33
N SER A 400 10.81 -13.61 14.69
CA SER A 400 11.15 -13.96 16.08
C SER A 400 11.50 -12.76 16.97
N HIS A 401 11.47 -11.54 16.43
CA HIS A 401 11.75 -10.30 17.16
C HIS A 401 10.56 -9.31 17.03
N PRO A 402 9.46 -9.52 17.80
CA PRO A 402 8.20 -8.79 17.61
C PRO A 402 8.31 -7.26 17.62
N ARG A 403 9.19 -6.69 18.46
CA ARG A 403 9.35 -5.22 18.55
C ARG A 403 10.05 -4.60 17.33
N LEU A 404 10.79 -5.39 16.54
CA LEU A 404 11.39 -4.95 15.28
C LEU A 404 10.43 -5.13 14.09
N ASN A 405 9.25 -5.73 14.28
CA ASN A 405 8.22 -5.76 13.25
C ASN A 405 7.50 -4.41 13.20
N VAL A 406 7.32 -3.89 11.99
CA VAL A 406 6.46 -2.73 11.77
C VAL A 406 5.02 -3.15 12.09
N THR A 407 4.46 -2.49 13.09
CA THR A 407 3.11 -2.70 13.57
C THR A 407 2.19 -1.76 12.77
N PRO A 408 1.25 -2.30 11.96
CA PRO A 408 -0.04 -1.66 11.67
C PRO A 408 -0.47 -0.57 12.66
N PRO A 409 -0.78 0.64 12.21
CA PRO A 409 -1.54 1.60 13.00
C PRO A 409 -2.72 0.96 13.76
N LEU A 410 -3.62 0.22 13.11
CA LEU A 410 -4.84 -0.27 13.78
C LEU A 410 -4.59 -1.34 14.86
N ARG A 411 -3.53 -2.16 14.73
CA ARG A 411 -3.14 -3.12 15.77
C ARG A 411 -2.59 -2.46 17.04
N LEU A 412 -2.26 -1.17 16.98
CA LEU A 412 -1.82 -0.41 18.17
C LEU A 412 -2.97 -0.22 19.17
N LYS A 413 -4.23 -0.36 18.74
CA LYS A 413 -5.38 -0.31 19.64
C LYS A 413 -5.38 -1.45 20.66
N GLU A 414 -4.90 -2.62 20.25
CA GLU A 414 -4.89 -3.86 21.04
C GLU A 414 -3.65 -4.00 21.95
N LEU A 415 -2.60 -3.21 21.72
CA LEU A 415 -1.37 -3.27 22.49
C LEU A 415 -1.54 -2.68 23.90
N GLY A 416 -0.75 -3.20 24.84
CA GLY A 416 -0.71 -2.69 26.22
C GLY A 416 -0.20 -1.26 26.30
N GLN A 417 -0.42 -0.60 27.44
CA GLN A 417 -0.09 0.82 27.65
C GLN A 417 1.39 1.18 27.44
N ALA A 418 2.33 0.22 27.50
CA ALA A 418 3.78 0.49 27.53
C ALA A 418 4.60 -0.36 26.53
N ASP A 419 3.96 -0.94 25.50
CA ASP A 419 4.67 -1.73 24.51
C ASP A 419 5.25 -0.84 23.39
N VAL A 420 6.56 -0.60 23.45
CA VAL A 420 7.29 0.15 22.42
C VAL A 420 7.39 -0.70 21.14
N CYS A 421 6.89 -0.16 20.02
CA CYS A 421 6.91 -0.83 18.72
C CYS A 421 7.07 0.16 17.55
N LEU A 422 7.51 -0.36 16.41
CA LEU A 422 7.61 0.41 15.17
C LEU A 422 6.22 0.61 14.54
N VAL A 423 5.94 1.79 14.01
CA VAL A 423 4.68 2.13 13.33
C VAL A 423 4.96 2.94 12.07
N LEU A 424 4.20 2.69 11.00
CA LEU A 424 4.29 3.50 9.79
C LEU A 424 3.62 4.86 10.02
N LEU A 425 4.32 5.96 9.76
CA LEU A 425 3.82 7.33 9.84
C LEU A 425 3.33 7.86 8.48
N SER A 426 4.02 7.47 7.41
CA SER A 426 3.66 7.69 6.01
C SER A 426 4.36 6.64 5.13
N GLU A 427 4.12 6.62 3.82
CA GLU A 427 4.73 5.63 2.90
C GLU A 427 6.26 5.51 3.04
N ASP A 428 6.92 6.63 3.33
CA ASP A 428 8.38 6.75 3.43
C ASP A 428 8.87 7.10 4.85
N ASN A 429 8.00 7.10 5.85
CA ASN A 429 8.39 7.42 7.23
C ASN A 429 7.90 6.37 8.23
N LEU A 430 8.83 5.78 8.97
CA LEU A 430 8.63 4.93 10.12
C LEU A 430 8.86 5.75 11.41
N GLY A 431 8.05 5.49 12.43
CA GLY A 431 8.19 6.06 13.77
C GLY A 431 8.14 4.98 14.85
N VAL A 432 8.27 5.41 16.10
CA VAL A 432 8.24 4.55 17.28
C VAL A 432 7.06 4.93 18.18
N SER A 433 6.11 4.01 18.35
CA SER A 433 5.04 4.16 19.34
C SER A 433 5.62 3.96 20.74
N LEU A 434 5.40 4.92 21.65
CA LEU A 434 5.97 4.91 23.00
C LEU A 434 4.99 4.33 24.03
N TYR A 435 3.81 4.94 24.13
CA TYR A 435 2.74 4.52 25.03
C TYR A 435 1.39 5.07 24.57
N LYS A 436 0.33 4.43 25.07
CA LYS A 436 -1.07 4.81 24.82
C LYS A 436 -1.55 5.80 25.87
N ASP A 437 -2.25 6.85 25.45
CA ASP A 437 -2.80 7.83 26.41
C ASP A 437 -3.90 7.17 27.27
N LYS A 438 -3.97 7.55 28.56
CA LYS A 438 -5.00 7.10 29.50
C LYS A 438 -6.35 7.76 29.24
N GLY A 439 -6.37 8.95 28.62
CA GLY A 439 -7.58 9.74 28.41
C GLY A 439 -8.36 9.44 27.13
N SER A 440 -7.72 8.84 26.11
CA SER A 440 -8.36 8.49 24.83
C SER A 440 -7.82 7.16 24.30
N ALA A 441 -8.73 6.19 24.14
CA ALA A 441 -8.41 4.82 23.73
C ALA A 441 -7.90 4.71 22.28
N ASP A 442 -8.00 5.77 21.49
CA ASP A 442 -7.60 5.80 20.07
C ASP A 442 -6.36 6.66 19.81
N THR A 443 -5.74 7.23 20.84
CA THR A 443 -4.55 8.08 20.69
C THR A 443 -3.29 7.42 21.21
N ILE A 444 -2.22 7.54 20.44
CA ILE A 444 -0.88 7.07 20.78
C ILE A 444 0.11 8.22 20.74
N ARG A 445 1.17 8.12 21.54
CA ARG A 445 2.32 9.00 21.41
C ARG A 445 3.37 8.32 20.53
N VAL A 446 3.70 8.95 19.42
CA VAL A 446 4.71 8.46 18.47
C VAL A 446 5.91 9.41 18.48
N HIS A 447 7.10 8.84 18.52
CA HIS A 447 8.34 9.55 18.27
C HIS A 447 8.71 9.40 16.79
N ASN A 448 8.75 10.52 16.06
CA ASN A 448 9.21 10.56 14.68
C ASN A 448 10.73 10.72 14.68
N CYS A 449 11.44 9.67 14.25
CA CYS A 449 12.90 9.67 14.32
C CYS A 449 13.58 10.54 13.24
N LEU A 450 12.85 11.04 12.23
CA LEU A 450 13.42 11.96 11.23
C LEU A 450 13.55 13.39 11.75
N ASP A 451 12.54 13.89 12.48
CA ASP A 451 12.51 15.26 13.01
C ASP A 451 12.74 15.33 14.53
N GLY A 452 12.92 14.17 15.18
CA GLY A 452 13.14 14.00 16.62
C GLY A 452 11.99 14.47 17.50
N LYS A 453 10.79 14.67 16.95
CA LYS A 453 9.63 15.17 17.70
C LYS A 453 8.73 14.03 18.16
N GLU A 454 8.24 14.16 19.38
CA GLU A 454 7.12 13.37 19.87
C GLU A 454 5.80 14.06 19.50
N THR A 455 4.93 13.33 18.82
CA THR A 455 3.59 13.80 18.46
C THR A 455 2.54 12.85 19.01
N VAL A 456 1.38 13.42 19.34
CA VAL A 456 0.19 12.63 19.67
C VAL A 456 -0.57 12.43 18.37
N VAL A 457 -0.84 11.18 18.04
CA VAL A 457 -1.48 10.81 16.78
C VAL A 457 -2.69 9.94 17.09
N ASP A 458 -3.81 10.24 16.44
CA ASP A 458 -4.98 9.37 16.44
C ASP A 458 -4.72 8.16 15.52
N VAL A 459 -4.91 6.97 16.05
CA VAL A 459 -4.63 5.71 15.37
C VAL A 459 -5.46 5.55 14.11
N ASN A 460 -6.71 6.02 14.08
CA ASN A 460 -7.58 5.93 12.91
C ASN A 460 -7.15 6.92 11.82
N VAL A 461 -6.76 8.13 12.21
CA VAL A 461 -6.23 9.14 11.28
C VAL A 461 -4.93 8.63 10.66
N LEU A 462 -4.05 8.05 11.48
CA LEU A 462 -2.80 7.47 11.02
C LEU A 462 -3.04 6.29 10.07
N ALA A 463 -3.99 5.41 10.42
CA ALA A 463 -4.39 4.30 9.59
C ALA A 463 -4.92 4.74 8.22
N ALA A 464 -5.74 5.80 8.18
CA ALA A 464 -6.21 6.39 6.93
C ALA A 464 -5.07 6.97 6.08
N GLN A 465 -4.10 7.65 6.72
CA GLN A 465 -2.95 8.25 6.03
C GLN A 465 -1.97 7.24 5.46
N THR A 466 -1.75 6.12 6.16
CA THR A 466 -0.79 5.08 5.74
C THR A 466 -1.42 3.99 4.90
N GLY A 467 -2.71 4.10 4.57
CA GLY A 467 -3.47 3.05 3.89
C GLY A 467 -3.61 1.76 4.71
N ASP A 468 -3.47 1.84 6.05
CA ASP A 468 -3.74 0.71 6.94
C ASP A 468 -5.25 0.55 7.10
N HIS A 469 -5.88 -0.06 6.11
CA HIS A 469 -7.30 -0.40 6.12
C HIS A 469 -7.57 -1.72 6.87
N ARG A 470 -6.68 -2.13 7.79
CA ARG A 470 -6.91 -3.26 8.71
C ARG A 470 -7.89 -2.87 9.81
N ASP A 471 -9.03 -2.41 9.35
CA ASP A 471 -10.25 -2.41 10.10
C ASP A 471 -10.59 -3.90 10.25
N ASP A 472 -10.36 -4.47 11.44
CA ASP A 472 -10.87 -5.81 11.76
C ASP A 472 -12.41 -5.86 11.60
N GLY A 473 -13.06 -4.70 11.44
CA GLY A 473 -14.40 -4.58 10.92
C GLY A 473 -14.61 -3.28 10.15
N ALA A 474 -14.26 -3.28 8.88
CA ALA A 474 -15.21 -3.06 7.80
C ALA A 474 -14.49 -3.32 6.47
N PHE A 475 -14.54 -4.50 5.87
CA PHE A 475 -15.74 -4.87 5.08
C PHE A 475 -16.84 -3.77 5.10
N VAL A 476 -16.50 -2.55 4.65
CA VAL A 476 -17.49 -1.48 4.43
C VAL A 476 -18.19 -1.85 3.14
N THR A 477 -19.11 -2.80 3.25
CA THR A 477 -20.07 -3.01 2.19
C THR A 477 -21.29 -2.20 2.54
N THR A 478 -21.72 -1.37 1.61
CA THR A 478 -22.97 -0.62 1.74
C THR A 478 -24.18 -1.58 1.78
N ARG A 479 -23.98 -2.82 1.30
CA ARG A 479 -24.97 -3.89 1.19
C ARG A 479 -24.37 -5.26 1.55
N THR A 480 -25.19 -6.26 1.77
CA THR A 480 -24.69 -7.64 1.93
C THR A 480 -24.20 -8.17 0.58
N PRO A 481 -22.92 -8.57 0.45
CA PRO A 481 -22.38 -9.08 -0.82
C PRO A 481 -23.02 -10.43 -1.16
N LYS A 482 -23.31 -10.64 -2.44
CA LYS A 482 -23.76 -11.93 -2.97
C LYS A 482 -22.63 -12.78 -3.51
N GLU A 483 -21.52 -12.15 -3.87
CA GLU A 483 -20.33 -12.80 -4.42
C GLU A 483 -19.07 -12.03 -4.00
N ALA A 484 -18.03 -12.77 -3.63
CA ALA A 484 -16.71 -12.26 -3.29
C ALA A 484 -15.70 -12.79 -4.30
N ILE A 485 -15.04 -11.86 -5.00
CA ILE A 485 -14.13 -12.17 -6.09
C ILE A 485 -12.72 -11.77 -5.68
N LEU A 486 -11.81 -12.73 -5.61
CA LEU A 486 -10.39 -12.44 -5.45
C LEU A 486 -9.69 -12.53 -6.79
N VAL A 487 -9.17 -11.40 -7.26
CA VAL A 487 -8.41 -11.36 -8.51
C VAL A 487 -6.94 -11.63 -8.20
N LEU A 488 -6.40 -12.68 -8.82
CA LEU A 488 -4.98 -13.01 -8.80
C LEU A 488 -4.35 -12.52 -10.09
N ILE A 489 -3.40 -11.59 -9.98
CA ILE A 489 -2.65 -11.05 -11.10
C ILE A 489 -1.24 -11.62 -11.10
N ASP A 490 -0.89 -12.28 -12.20
CA ASP A 490 0.47 -12.71 -12.48
C ASP A 490 1.34 -11.51 -12.84
N THR A 491 2.44 -11.37 -12.10
CA THR A 491 3.49 -10.37 -12.32
C THR A 491 4.85 -11.02 -12.48
N SER A 492 4.89 -12.30 -12.85
CA SER A 492 6.12 -13.05 -13.13
C SER A 492 6.83 -12.50 -14.38
N SER A 493 8.11 -12.85 -14.54
CA SER A 493 8.91 -12.36 -15.68
C SER A 493 8.37 -12.80 -17.05
N SER A 494 7.62 -13.91 -17.13
CA SER A 494 7.00 -14.37 -18.40
C SER A 494 5.87 -13.44 -18.87
N MET A 495 5.40 -12.55 -18.00
CA MET A 495 4.40 -11.52 -18.32
C MET A 495 4.99 -10.34 -19.10
N GLU A 496 6.32 -10.28 -19.24
CA GLU A 496 7.04 -9.31 -20.08
C GLU A 496 7.04 -9.71 -21.56
N GLU A 497 6.69 -10.95 -21.89
CA GLU A 497 6.62 -11.46 -23.26
C GLU A 497 5.47 -10.83 -24.05
N ASP A 498 5.58 -10.90 -25.38
CA ASP A 498 4.53 -10.45 -26.29
C ASP A 498 3.26 -11.30 -26.14
N CYS A 499 2.12 -10.63 -26.10
CA CYS A 499 0.80 -11.24 -26.08
C CYS A 499 0.27 -11.39 -27.52
N TYR A 500 -0.52 -12.45 -27.77
CA TYR A 500 -1.30 -12.64 -29.01
C TYR A 500 -0.51 -12.68 -30.34
N GLY A 501 0.79 -12.94 -30.30
CA GLY A 501 1.59 -13.36 -31.46
C GLY A 501 1.84 -12.33 -32.57
N ASN A 502 1.31 -11.09 -32.54
CA ASN A 502 1.65 -10.10 -33.59
C ASN A 502 1.38 -8.60 -33.31
N THR A 503 1.38 -8.12 -32.06
CA THR A 503 1.03 -6.69 -31.79
C THR A 503 1.88 -5.98 -30.73
N GLY A 504 3.07 -6.45 -30.36
CA GLY A 504 3.98 -5.71 -29.45
C GLY A 504 3.40 -5.29 -28.09
N ILE A 505 2.22 -5.79 -27.71
CA ILE A 505 1.58 -5.59 -26.42
C ILE A 505 2.10 -6.69 -25.50
N LYS A 506 2.75 -6.29 -24.42
CA LYS A 506 3.21 -7.22 -23.38
C LYS A 506 2.02 -7.83 -22.64
N LYS A 507 2.11 -9.10 -22.22
CA LYS A 507 1.03 -9.79 -21.46
C LYS A 507 0.61 -8.98 -20.23
N ILE A 508 1.56 -8.37 -19.50
CA ILE A 508 1.25 -7.53 -18.34
C ILE A 508 0.36 -6.33 -18.68
N ASN A 509 0.54 -5.71 -19.85
CA ASN A 509 -0.29 -4.58 -20.27
C ASN A 509 -1.70 -5.07 -20.64
N ALA A 510 -1.80 -6.24 -21.28
CA ALA A 510 -3.09 -6.88 -21.52
C ALA A 510 -3.82 -7.19 -20.19
N VAL A 511 -3.13 -7.70 -19.17
CA VAL A 511 -3.72 -7.90 -17.83
C VAL A 511 -4.30 -6.61 -17.26
N LYS A 512 -3.53 -5.51 -17.32
CA LYS A 512 -3.96 -4.21 -16.79
C LYS A 512 -5.25 -3.75 -17.49
N GLU A 513 -5.30 -3.85 -18.81
CA GLU A 513 -6.46 -3.46 -19.62
C GLU A 513 -7.70 -4.35 -19.35
N LEU A 514 -7.49 -5.66 -19.26
CA LEU A 514 -8.54 -6.63 -18.92
C LEU A 514 -9.13 -6.38 -17.54
N PHE A 515 -8.28 -6.13 -16.55
CA PHE A 515 -8.74 -5.81 -15.20
C PHE A 515 -9.49 -4.48 -15.17
N ASP A 516 -8.99 -3.45 -15.85
CA ASP A 516 -9.64 -2.14 -15.88
C ASP A 516 -11.05 -2.25 -16.49
N ASN A 517 -11.23 -3.07 -17.53
CA ASN A 517 -12.53 -3.38 -18.11
C ASN A 517 -13.42 -4.15 -17.12
N PHE A 518 -12.91 -5.23 -16.51
CA PHE A 518 -13.61 -5.99 -15.48
C PHE A 518 -14.12 -5.10 -14.34
N ALA A 519 -13.26 -4.22 -13.80
CA ALA A 519 -13.60 -3.33 -12.71
C ALA A 519 -14.66 -2.31 -13.13
N SER A 520 -14.47 -1.68 -14.29
CA SER A 520 -15.38 -0.65 -14.81
C SER A 520 -16.77 -1.22 -15.11
N ARG A 521 -16.85 -2.40 -15.75
CA ARG A 521 -18.13 -3.07 -16.04
C ARG A 521 -18.81 -3.62 -14.80
N SER A 522 -18.05 -4.16 -13.85
CA SER A 522 -18.60 -4.64 -12.56
C SER A 522 -19.25 -3.49 -11.76
N MET A 523 -18.63 -2.31 -11.76
CA MET A 523 -19.22 -1.11 -11.14
C MET A 523 -20.43 -0.60 -11.92
N ALA A 524 -20.34 -0.51 -13.26
CA ALA A 524 -21.44 -0.02 -14.09
C ALA A 524 -22.71 -0.88 -13.99
N TYR A 525 -22.55 -2.19 -13.82
CA TYR A 525 -23.70 -3.10 -13.65
C TYR A 525 -24.24 -3.16 -12.22
N ASP A 526 -23.62 -2.47 -11.26
CA ASP A 526 -24.02 -2.37 -9.85
C ASP A 526 -24.20 -3.74 -9.18
N PHE A 527 -23.30 -4.70 -9.47
CA PHE A 527 -23.34 -6.00 -8.83
C PHE A 527 -23.00 -5.92 -7.34
N TYR A 528 -23.54 -6.87 -6.56
CA TYR A 528 -23.35 -6.96 -5.11
C TYR A 528 -22.05 -7.71 -4.83
N HIS A 529 -20.97 -7.22 -5.44
CA HIS A 529 -19.64 -7.80 -5.43
C HIS A 529 -18.76 -7.11 -4.41
N VAL A 530 -17.93 -7.89 -3.75
CA VAL A 530 -16.69 -7.37 -3.15
C VAL A 530 -15.50 -7.96 -3.86
N ILE A 531 -14.51 -7.13 -4.14
CA ILE A 531 -13.35 -7.54 -4.92
C ILE A 531 -12.09 -7.31 -4.10
N GLY A 532 -11.24 -8.33 -4.01
CA GLY A 532 -9.89 -8.25 -3.46
C GLY A 532 -8.85 -8.45 -4.56
N LEU A 533 -7.63 -7.94 -4.34
CA LEU A 533 -6.55 -7.98 -5.31
C LEU A 533 -5.28 -8.56 -4.71
N VAL A 534 -4.73 -9.58 -5.36
CA VAL A 534 -3.46 -10.21 -5.02
C VAL A 534 -2.59 -10.24 -6.26
N LYS A 535 -1.34 -9.82 -6.13
CA LYS A 535 -0.32 -10.10 -7.14
C LYS A 535 0.52 -11.30 -6.75
N PHE A 536 1.02 -12.02 -7.73
CA PHE A 536 2.00 -13.07 -7.51
C PHE A 536 3.13 -12.99 -8.54
N ASP A 537 4.34 -13.16 -8.02
CA ASP A 537 5.60 -13.32 -8.74
C ASP A 537 6.41 -14.37 -7.94
N SER A 538 7.71 -14.17 -7.71
CA SER A 538 8.47 -14.96 -6.72
C SER A 538 7.94 -14.84 -5.28
N MET A 539 6.95 -13.97 -5.03
CA MET A 539 6.17 -13.90 -3.79
C MET A 539 4.69 -13.62 -4.09
N VAL A 540 3.81 -14.11 -3.22
CA VAL A 540 2.36 -13.81 -3.27
C VAL A 540 2.04 -12.67 -2.30
N LYS A 541 1.53 -11.54 -2.80
CA LYS A 541 1.23 -10.33 -2.02
C LYS A 541 -0.20 -9.83 -2.27
N THR A 542 -0.99 -9.71 -1.20
CA THR A 542 -2.26 -8.98 -1.24
C THR A 542 -1.98 -7.50 -1.43
N LEU A 543 -2.50 -6.93 -2.53
CA LEU A 543 -2.41 -5.51 -2.85
C LEU A 543 -3.53 -4.73 -2.20
N HIS A 544 -4.74 -5.28 -2.21
CA HIS A 544 -5.90 -4.66 -1.58
C HIS A 544 -6.87 -5.72 -1.08
N THR A 545 -7.47 -5.48 0.10
CA THR A 545 -8.51 -6.34 0.69
C THR A 545 -9.86 -6.13 0.01
N PHE A 546 -10.85 -6.97 0.32
CA PHE A 546 -12.19 -6.91 -0.26
C PHE A 546 -12.88 -5.54 -0.06
N THR A 547 -13.34 -4.94 -1.16
CA THR A 547 -14.08 -3.66 -1.18
C THR A 547 -15.07 -3.61 -2.35
N GLU A 548 -16.07 -2.71 -2.25
CA GLU A 548 -16.99 -2.35 -3.35
C GLU A 548 -16.43 -1.22 -4.22
N ASN A 549 -15.51 -0.40 -3.69
CA ASN A 549 -14.92 0.74 -4.40
C ASN A 549 -13.60 0.35 -5.08
N LEU A 550 -13.63 0.24 -6.41
CA LEU A 550 -12.52 -0.25 -7.22
C LEU A 550 -11.61 0.86 -7.76
N GLU A 551 -11.87 2.14 -7.48
CA GLU A 551 -11.04 3.23 -8.02
C GLU A 551 -9.59 3.16 -7.52
N LYS A 552 -9.39 2.77 -6.26
CA LYS A 552 -8.06 2.54 -5.69
C LYS A 552 -7.32 1.37 -6.37
N PHE A 553 -8.01 0.41 -6.98
CA PHE A 553 -7.37 -0.77 -7.57
C PHE A 553 -6.63 -0.40 -8.86
N LYS A 554 -7.18 0.57 -9.62
CA LYS A 554 -6.57 1.09 -10.85
C LYS A 554 -5.18 1.67 -10.57
N GLU A 555 -4.99 2.35 -9.45
CA GLU A 555 -3.69 2.89 -9.04
C GLU A 555 -2.66 1.78 -8.75
N HIS A 556 -3.07 0.74 -8.01
CA HIS A 556 -2.21 -0.40 -7.68
C HIS A 556 -1.78 -1.18 -8.94
N ILE A 557 -2.65 -1.25 -9.95
CA ILE A 557 -2.43 -2.04 -11.16
C ILE A 557 -1.55 -1.29 -12.18
N ARG A 558 -1.68 0.03 -12.28
CA ARG A 558 -0.82 0.85 -13.15
C ARG A 558 0.67 0.64 -12.87
N ASN A 559 1.02 0.51 -11.59
CA ASN A 559 2.41 0.37 -11.11
C ASN A 559 2.95 -1.07 -11.13
N LEU A 560 2.22 -2.05 -11.68
CA LEU A 560 2.71 -3.42 -11.76
C LEU A 560 3.79 -3.57 -12.83
N GLU A 561 4.90 -4.20 -12.46
CA GLU A 561 6.00 -4.54 -13.34
C GLU A 561 6.31 -6.04 -13.25
N PRO A 562 6.59 -6.72 -14.39
CA PRO A 562 6.98 -8.13 -14.41
C PRO A 562 8.34 -8.38 -13.75
N GLN A 563 8.42 -9.39 -12.89
CA GLN A 563 9.66 -9.81 -12.21
C GLN A 563 9.53 -11.22 -11.65
N GLY A 564 10.66 -11.91 -11.40
CA GLY A 564 10.65 -13.18 -10.68
C GLY A 564 10.01 -14.36 -11.42
N CYS A 565 9.62 -15.39 -10.67
CA CYS A 565 9.04 -16.65 -11.14
C CYS A 565 7.53 -16.69 -10.90
N THR A 566 6.85 -17.69 -11.44
CA THR A 566 5.39 -17.83 -11.34
C THR A 566 5.02 -18.78 -10.21
N LEU A 567 4.43 -18.23 -9.13
CA LEU A 567 3.94 -18.97 -7.96
C LEU A 567 2.41 -19.14 -7.98
N LEU A 568 1.88 -19.77 -9.04
CA LEU A 568 0.45 -19.86 -9.33
C LEU A 568 -0.33 -20.63 -8.26
N TYR A 569 0.13 -21.82 -7.86
CA TYR A 569 -0.59 -22.66 -6.89
C TYR A 569 -0.48 -22.12 -5.46
N ASP A 570 0.63 -21.46 -5.12
CA ASP A 570 0.76 -20.67 -3.88
C ASP A 570 -0.21 -19.48 -3.87
N ALA A 571 -0.41 -18.80 -5.01
CA ALA A 571 -1.39 -17.73 -5.14
C ALA A 571 -2.82 -18.24 -4.95
N LEU A 572 -3.18 -19.38 -5.53
CA LEU A 572 -4.48 -20.03 -5.32
C LEU A 572 -4.71 -20.40 -3.85
N ARG A 573 -3.71 -20.95 -3.15
CA ARG A 573 -3.83 -21.25 -1.71
C ARG A 573 -3.96 -19.97 -0.87
N ARG A 574 -3.24 -18.90 -1.21
CA ARG A 574 -3.42 -17.62 -0.55
C ARG A 574 -4.85 -17.12 -0.76
N GLY A 575 -5.37 -17.26 -1.98
CA GLY A 575 -6.72 -16.84 -2.28
C GLY A 575 -7.80 -17.61 -1.51
N LEU A 576 -7.60 -18.91 -1.31
CA LEU A 576 -8.42 -19.71 -0.42
C LEU A 576 -8.46 -19.13 1.00
N SER A 577 -7.30 -18.81 1.58
CA SER A 577 -7.21 -18.27 2.93
C SER A 577 -7.90 -16.90 3.08
N GLU A 578 -7.82 -16.04 2.08
CA GLU A 578 -8.45 -14.71 2.11
C GLU A 578 -9.99 -14.82 1.97
N LEU A 579 -10.47 -15.71 1.08
CA LEU A 579 -11.90 -15.93 0.85
C LEU A 579 -12.59 -16.68 2.00
N GLU A 580 -11.91 -17.57 2.71
CA GLU A 580 -12.42 -18.19 3.94
C GLU A 580 -12.75 -17.13 5.02
N GLY A 581 -11.95 -16.07 5.08
CA GLY A 581 -12.22 -14.91 5.93
C GLY A 581 -13.55 -14.22 5.59
N VAL A 582 -13.87 -14.11 4.30
CA VAL A 582 -15.15 -13.54 3.83
C VAL A 582 -16.31 -14.48 4.13
N LYS A 583 -16.16 -15.79 3.88
CA LYS A 583 -17.20 -16.80 4.15
C LYS A 583 -17.60 -16.86 5.63
N THR A 584 -16.64 -16.67 6.51
CA THR A 584 -16.90 -16.62 7.96
C THR A 584 -17.80 -15.44 8.33
N LYS A 585 -17.68 -14.30 7.62
CA LYS A 585 -18.53 -13.11 7.83
C LYS A 585 -19.84 -13.18 7.04
N PHE A 586 -19.83 -13.74 5.83
CA PHE A 586 -20.98 -13.85 4.92
C PHE A 586 -21.12 -15.29 4.41
N PRO A 587 -21.81 -16.17 5.15
CA PRO A 587 -21.91 -17.59 4.82
C PRO A 587 -22.58 -17.90 3.48
N ASP A 588 -23.56 -17.06 3.08
CA ASP A 588 -24.32 -17.20 1.83
C ASP A 588 -23.62 -16.58 0.61
N CYS A 589 -22.42 -16.00 0.81
CA CYS A 589 -21.67 -15.33 -0.25
C CYS A 589 -20.96 -16.36 -1.13
N ARG A 590 -21.14 -16.25 -2.45
CA ARG A 590 -20.42 -17.09 -3.43
C ARG A 590 -18.95 -16.69 -3.45
N LEU A 591 -18.04 -17.65 -3.36
CA LEU A 591 -16.61 -17.39 -3.37
C LEU A 591 -15.99 -17.71 -4.73
N ARG A 592 -15.25 -16.76 -5.28
CA ARG A 592 -14.62 -16.90 -6.58
C ARG A 592 -13.19 -16.38 -6.58
N ILE A 593 -12.30 -17.13 -7.22
CA ILE A 593 -10.98 -16.67 -7.60
C ILE A 593 -10.98 -16.44 -9.11
N MET A 594 -10.47 -15.29 -9.56
CA MET A 594 -10.27 -15.00 -10.97
C MET A 594 -8.77 -14.80 -11.22
N CYS A 595 -8.16 -15.69 -12.00
CA CYS A 595 -6.72 -15.70 -12.23
C CYS A 595 -6.38 -15.15 -13.63
N LEU A 596 -5.57 -14.08 -13.66
CA LEU A 596 -5.04 -13.47 -14.88
C LEU A 596 -3.54 -13.83 -14.98
N THR A 597 -3.19 -14.75 -15.87
CA THR A 597 -1.85 -15.38 -15.94
C THR A 597 -1.58 -15.95 -17.32
N ASP A 598 -0.34 -16.31 -17.62
CA ASP A 598 -0.02 -17.18 -18.76
C ASP A 598 0.01 -18.68 -18.38
N GLY A 599 -0.28 -19.00 -17.12
CA GLY A 599 -0.56 -20.33 -16.59
C GLY A 599 0.67 -21.14 -16.20
N ASN A 600 1.87 -20.74 -16.60
CA ASN A 600 3.09 -21.53 -16.39
C ASN A 600 3.64 -21.40 -14.98
N ASP A 601 3.24 -22.29 -14.08
CA ASP A 601 3.88 -22.38 -12.77
C ASP A 601 5.35 -22.82 -12.89
N SER A 602 6.27 -22.07 -12.28
CA SER A 602 7.70 -22.31 -12.36
C SER A 602 8.39 -22.39 -11.00
N GLY A 603 7.65 -22.26 -9.90
CA GLY A 603 8.23 -22.25 -8.56
C GLY A 603 7.30 -22.54 -7.41
N SER A 604 6.03 -22.91 -7.63
CA SER A 604 5.13 -23.16 -6.50
C SER A 604 5.62 -24.32 -5.64
N SER A 605 5.53 -24.13 -4.33
CA SER A 605 5.82 -25.16 -3.34
C SER A 605 4.66 -26.15 -3.13
N ILE A 606 3.51 -25.85 -3.74
CA ILE A 606 2.25 -26.56 -3.55
C ILE A 606 1.86 -27.31 -4.80
N GLU A 607 1.47 -28.55 -4.60
CA GLU A 607 0.96 -29.40 -5.67
C GLU A 607 -0.44 -28.99 -6.15
N PRO A 608 -0.71 -28.98 -7.47
CA PRO A 608 -1.98 -28.55 -8.06
C PRO A 608 -3.18 -29.37 -7.54
N VAL A 609 -3.01 -30.68 -7.36
CA VAL A 609 -4.06 -31.57 -6.84
C VAL A 609 -4.43 -31.18 -5.41
N ALA A 610 -3.44 -30.86 -4.58
CA ALA A 610 -3.65 -30.54 -3.17
C ALA A 610 -4.39 -29.20 -2.99
N VAL A 611 -4.06 -28.17 -3.78
CA VAL A 611 -4.79 -26.90 -3.73
C VAL A 611 -6.20 -27.05 -4.27
N THR A 612 -6.40 -27.84 -5.34
CA THR A 612 -7.72 -28.09 -5.94
C THR A 612 -8.68 -28.78 -4.97
N ALA A 613 -8.21 -29.81 -4.26
CA ALA A 613 -9.03 -30.50 -3.26
C ALA A 613 -9.51 -29.55 -2.15
N LYS A 614 -8.66 -28.62 -1.71
CA LYS A 614 -9.03 -27.61 -0.70
C LYS A 614 -10.00 -26.56 -1.22
N LEU A 615 -9.83 -26.11 -2.46
CA LEU A 615 -10.76 -25.19 -3.13
C LEU A 615 -12.17 -25.80 -3.22
N LEU A 616 -12.25 -27.07 -3.61
CA LEU A 616 -13.51 -27.83 -3.64
C LEU A 616 -14.16 -27.98 -2.26
N GLN A 617 -13.37 -28.32 -1.23
CA GLN A 617 -13.86 -28.42 0.15
C GLN A 617 -14.41 -27.09 0.67
N SER A 618 -13.86 -25.97 0.21
CA SER A 618 -14.26 -24.63 0.62
C SER A 618 -15.37 -24.04 -0.26
N ASP A 619 -15.83 -24.78 -1.27
CA ASP A 619 -16.80 -24.36 -2.30
C ASP A 619 -16.37 -23.14 -3.13
N ILE A 620 -15.06 -22.96 -3.32
CA ILE A 620 -14.47 -21.84 -4.08
C ILE A 620 -14.38 -22.20 -5.56
N ILE A 621 -14.92 -21.32 -6.41
CA ILE A 621 -14.86 -21.45 -7.87
C ILE A 621 -13.62 -20.73 -8.40
N VAL A 622 -12.85 -21.36 -9.30
CA VAL A 622 -11.71 -20.73 -9.97
C VAL A 622 -12.05 -20.49 -11.44
N ASP A 623 -12.01 -19.23 -11.86
CA ASP A 623 -11.96 -18.86 -13.28
C ASP A 623 -10.54 -18.45 -13.65
N SER A 624 -10.08 -18.84 -14.84
CA SER A 624 -8.75 -18.53 -15.34
C SER A 624 -8.82 -17.90 -16.73
N ILE A 625 -8.06 -16.83 -16.94
CA ILE A 625 -7.86 -16.19 -18.23
C ILE A 625 -6.38 -16.34 -18.58
N LEU A 626 -6.11 -17.21 -19.56
CA LEU A 626 -4.76 -17.52 -20.02
C LEU A 626 -4.33 -16.55 -21.12
N LEU A 627 -3.19 -15.89 -20.91
CA LEU A 627 -2.64 -14.91 -21.84
C LEU A 627 -1.46 -15.49 -22.65
N GLY A 628 -1.50 -15.23 -23.96
CA GLY A 628 -0.49 -15.71 -24.90
C GLY A 628 -0.76 -17.12 -25.44
N ASN A 629 0.21 -17.67 -26.18
CA ASN A 629 0.04 -18.91 -26.95
C ASN A 629 0.30 -20.19 -26.15
N VAL A 630 0.45 -20.10 -24.84
CA VAL A 630 0.76 -21.24 -23.97
C VAL A 630 -0.50 -22.08 -23.74
N ASP A 631 -0.40 -23.39 -23.85
CA ASP A 631 -1.44 -24.32 -23.40
C ASP A 631 -1.14 -24.81 -22.00
N ASN A 632 -2.07 -24.54 -21.07
CA ASN A 632 -1.96 -25.02 -19.70
C ASN A 632 -3.12 -25.92 -19.32
N ASN A 633 -2.89 -27.23 -19.45
CA ASN A 633 -3.90 -28.25 -19.17
C ASN A 633 -4.22 -28.35 -17.67
N MET A 634 -3.30 -27.95 -16.79
CA MET A 634 -3.47 -28.09 -15.35
C MET A 634 -4.40 -27.01 -14.80
N LEU A 635 -4.11 -25.73 -15.01
CA LEU A 635 -4.96 -24.63 -14.57
C LEU A 635 -6.35 -24.72 -15.21
N HIS A 636 -6.43 -25.12 -16.49
CA HIS A 636 -7.69 -25.42 -17.15
C HIS A 636 -8.48 -26.52 -16.40
N GLY A 637 -7.82 -27.61 -16.05
CA GLY A 637 -8.40 -28.69 -15.27
C GLY A 637 -8.89 -28.23 -13.90
N ILE A 638 -8.13 -27.37 -13.20
CA ILE A 638 -8.50 -26.81 -11.89
C ILE A 638 -9.76 -25.95 -12.01
N SER A 639 -9.80 -25.03 -12.99
CA SER A 639 -10.94 -24.15 -13.21
C SER A 639 -12.21 -24.95 -13.50
N ASN A 640 -12.15 -25.95 -14.40
CA ASN A 640 -13.29 -26.81 -14.69
C ASN A 640 -13.68 -27.71 -13.52
N ALA A 641 -12.71 -28.26 -12.78
CA ALA A 641 -12.99 -29.12 -11.63
C ALA A 641 -13.74 -28.38 -10.52
N THR A 642 -13.40 -27.11 -10.28
CA THR A 642 -14.07 -26.24 -9.30
C THR A 642 -15.41 -25.69 -9.78
N GLY A 643 -15.83 -25.99 -11.02
CA GLY A 643 -17.06 -25.49 -11.64
C GLY A 643 -16.94 -24.10 -12.25
N GLY A 644 -15.72 -23.61 -12.43
CA GLY A 644 -15.41 -22.36 -13.14
C GLY A 644 -15.15 -22.57 -14.63
N CYS A 645 -14.56 -21.57 -15.25
CA CYS A 645 -14.28 -21.50 -16.68
C CYS A 645 -12.83 -21.14 -16.94
N CYS A 646 -12.26 -21.67 -18.02
CA CYS A 646 -10.91 -21.36 -18.47
C CYS A 646 -10.97 -20.75 -19.87
N PHE A 647 -10.65 -19.47 -19.97
CA PHE A 647 -10.68 -18.70 -21.22
C PHE A 647 -9.26 -18.53 -21.75
N LYS A 648 -9.12 -18.56 -23.08
CA LYS A 648 -7.86 -18.27 -23.78
C LYS A 648 -8.15 -17.31 -24.95
N PRO A 649 -8.34 -16.01 -24.68
CA PRO A 649 -8.53 -15.04 -25.76
C PRO A 649 -7.32 -15.10 -26.71
N GLN A 650 -7.56 -14.99 -28.01
CA GLN A 650 -6.51 -14.96 -29.03
C GLN A 650 -6.12 -13.53 -29.42
N THR A 651 -6.92 -12.55 -29.02
CA THR A 651 -6.68 -11.13 -29.28
C THR A 651 -7.09 -10.26 -28.09
N THR A 652 -6.56 -9.04 -28.00
CA THR A 652 -7.02 -8.06 -27.00
C THR A 652 -8.52 -7.78 -27.14
N LYS A 653 -9.03 -7.72 -28.37
CA LYS A 653 -10.47 -7.50 -28.65
C LYS A 653 -11.34 -8.63 -28.08
N GLU A 654 -10.93 -9.88 -28.25
CA GLU A 654 -11.62 -11.04 -27.64
C GLU A 654 -11.55 -10.99 -26.11
N GLY A 655 -10.40 -10.61 -25.55
CA GLY A 655 -10.24 -10.47 -24.10
C GLY A 655 -11.12 -9.37 -23.51
N LEU A 656 -11.23 -8.21 -24.17
CA LEU A 656 -12.12 -7.14 -23.74
C LEU A 656 -13.59 -7.56 -23.85
N LYS A 657 -13.96 -8.24 -24.95
CA LYS A 657 -15.32 -8.79 -25.13
C LYS A 657 -15.69 -9.76 -24.02
N LEU A 658 -14.74 -10.55 -23.53
CA LEU A 658 -14.97 -11.50 -22.44
C LEU A 658 -15.51 -10.80 -21.18
N PHE A 659 -15.00 -9.61 -20.85
CA PHE A 659 -15.44 -8.81 -19.71
C PHE A 659 -16.68 -7.96 -19.97
N GLU A 660 -17.24 -7.96 -21.18
CA GLU A 660 -18.57 -7.41 -21.47
C GLU A 660 -19.69 -8.42 -21.14
N ILE A 661 -19.36 -9.71 -21.00
CA ILE A 661 -20.31 -10.80 -20.77
C ILE A 661 -20.68 -10.89 -19.28
N GLU A 662 -21.96 -10.71 -18.94
CA GLU A 662 -22.46 -10.75 -17.56
C GLU A 662 -22.17 -12.07 -16.83
N THR A 663 -22.23 -13.21 -17.53
CA THR A 663 -21.95 -14.53 -16.94
C THR A 663 -20.47 -14.75 -16.64
N VAL A 664 -19.58 -13.94 -17.23
CA VAL A 664 -18.17 -13.85 -16.86
C VAL A 664 -18.02 -12.91 -15.66
N LEU A 665 -18.71 -11.78 -15.62
CA LEU A 665 -18.60 -10.83 -14.52
C LEU A 665 -19.18 -11.36 -13.20
N SER A 666 -20.34 -12.04 -13.24
CA SER A 666 -21.07 -12.48 -12.05
C SER A 666 -21.49 -13.95 -12.12
N LEU A 667 -21.18 -14.72 -11.07
CA LEU A 667 -21.63 -16.10 -10.95
C LEU A 667 -23.16 -16.20 -10.75
N GLU A 668 -23.82 -15.15 -10.28
CA GLU A 668 -25.29 -15.15 -10.13
C GLU A 668 -26.01 -15.27 -11.48
N GLN A 669 -25.41 -14.78 -12.56
CA GLN A 669 -25.99 -14.85 -13.90
C GLN A 669 -25.63 -16.17 -14.63
N ARG A 670 -24.72 -16.96 -14.07
CA ARG A 670 -24.14 -18.15 -14.71
C ARG A 670 -24.93 -19.40 -14.33
N LYS A 671 -25.22 -20.25 -15.32
CA LYS A 671 -25.72 -21.61 -15.07
C LYS A 671 -24.63 -22.42 -14.33
N PRO A 672 -24.92 -22.98 -13.14
CA PRO A 672 -23.91 -23.71 -12.37
C PRO A 672 -23.35 -24.91 -13.16
N LYS A 673 -22.02 -25.00 -13.28
CA LYS A 673 -21.34 -26.20 -13.79
C LYS A 673 -21.23 -27.26 -12.70
N LYS A 674 -21.18 -28.54 -13.11
CA LYS A 674 -21.00 -29.66 -12.18
C LYS A 674 -19.56 -29.65 -11.66
N LYS A 675 -19.40 -29.54 -10.34
CA LYS A 675 -18.09 -29.63 -9.66
C LYS A 675 -17.65 -31.10 -9.54
N LEU A 676 -16.35 -31.34 -9.52
CA LEU A 676 -15.79 -32.66 -9.19
C LEU A 676 -15.84 -32.92 -7.68
N ASP A 677 -15.94 -34.19 -7.30
CA ASP A 677 -15.82 -34.57 -5.89
C ASP A 677 -14.36 -34.46 -5.44
N ALA A 678 -14.11 -33.82 -4.28
CA ALA A 678 -12.77 -33.57 -3.77
C ALA A 678 -11.91 -34.84 -3.60
N SER A 679 -12.54 -36.00 -3.34
CA SER A 679 -11.88 -37.31 -3.22
C SER A 679 -11.48 -37.93 -4.56
N SER A 680 -12.06 -37.44 -5.67
CA SER A 680 -11.83 -37.97 -7.03
C SER A 680 -10.76 -37.20 -7.81
N VAL A 681 -10.22 -36.12 -7.23
CA VAL A 681 -9.23 -35.26 -7.87
C VAL A 681 -7.88 -35.97 -7.90
N SER A 682 -7.38 -36.19 -9.11
CA SER A 682 -6.02 -36.67 -9.36
C SER A 682 -5.42 -35.87 -10.51
N GLU A 683 -4.10 -35.89 -10.64
CA GLU A 683 -3.40 -35.21 -11.73
C GLU A 683 -3.91 -35.70 -13.10
N ARG A 684 -4.11 -37.02 -13.25
CA ARG A 684 -4.69 -37.60 -14.47
C ARG A 684 -6.10 -37.07 -14.75
N THR A 685 -6.92 -36.94 -13.70
CA THR A 685 -8.29 -36.41 -13.84
C THR A 685 -8.23 -34.97 -14.37
N LEU A 686 -7.43 -34.10 -13.76
CA LEU A 686 -7.29 -32.69 -14.15
C LEU A 686 -6.80 -32.53 -15.59
N THR A 687 -5.74 -33.26 -15.96
CA THR A 687 -5.19 -33.18 -17.33
C THR A 687 -6.13 -33.79 -18.38
N SER A 688 -6.92 -34.81 -18.02
CA SER A 688 -7.88 -35.45 -18.93
C SER A 688 -9.10 -34.56 -19.25
N ILE A 689 -9.44 -33.63 -18.37
CA ILE A 689 -10.56 -32.69 -18.60
C ILE A 689 -10.29 -31.88 -19.87
N PHE A 690 -9.06 -31.38 -20.06
CA PHE A 690 -8.70 -30.62 -21.27
C PHE A 690 -8.88 -31.42 -22.57
N ALA A 691 -8.60 -32.73 -22.55
CA ALA A 691 -8.78 -33.59 -23.72
C ALA A 691 -10.26 -33.77 -24.11
N THR A 692 -11.19 -33.51 -23.19
CA THR A 692 -12.64 -33.66 -23.39
C THR A 692 -13.36 -32.32 -23.56
N HIS A 693 -12.81 -31.25 -22.97
CA HIS A 693 -13.39 -29.91 -22.95
C HIS A 693 -12.26 -28.92 -23.25
N GLY A 694 -12.33 -28.23 -24.39
CA GLY A 694 -11.40 -27.16 -24.75
C GLY A 694 -11.57 -25.91 -23.89
N TYR A 695 -11.03 -24.78 -24.34
CA TYR A 695 -11.24 -23.50 -23.67
C TYR A 695 -12.70 -23.04 -23.78
N ASP A 696 -13.19 -22.39 -22.74
CA ASP A 696 -14.53 -21.80 -22.72
C ASP A 696 -14.55 -20.53 -23.58
N GLU A 697 -15.61 -20.35 -24.37
CA GLU A 697 -15.85 -19.10 -25.11
C GLU A 697 -16.76 -18.15 -24.32
N CYS A 698 -17.85 -18.67 -23.76
CA CYS A 698 -18.82 -17.91 -22.97
C CYS A 698 -19.58 -18.85 -22.03
N PRO A 699 -19.73 -18.53 -20.74
CA PRO A 699 -20.55 -19.32 -19.82
C PRO A 699 -22.05 -19.20 -20.12
N ASP A 700 -22.77 -20.31 -20.04
CA ASP A 700 -24.24 -20.35 -20.17
C ASP A 700 -24.93 -19.45 -19.13
N THR A 701 -26.00 -18.77 -19.56
CA THR A 701 -26.86 -17.95 -18.69
C THR A 701 -27.85 -18.81 -17.88
N SER A 702 -28.03 -18.49 -16.60
CA SER A 702 -29.17 -18.96 -15.81
C SER A 702 -30.41 -18.12 -16.11
N LEU A 703 -31.36 -18.68 -16.87
CA LEU A 703 -32.68 -18.08 -17.04
C LEU A 703 -33.52 -18.22 -15.76
N PRO A 704 -34.39 -17.25 -15.41
CA PRO A 704 -35.28 -17.36 -14.27
C PRO A 704 -36.16 -18.61 -14.37
N SER A 705 -36.24 -19.40 -13.29
CA SER A 705 -37.12 -20.59 -13.27
C SER A 705 -38.58 -20.24 -13.51
N GLN A 706 -38.99 -19.00 -13.20
CA GLN A 706 -40.34 -18.50 -13.45
C GLN A 706 -40.76 -18.50 -14.92
N LEU A 707 -39.82 -18.52 -15.88
CA LEU A 707 -40.15 -18.64 -17.31
C LEU A 707 -40.89 -19.94 -17.64
N ASN A 708 -40.61 -21.00 -16.87
CA ASN A 708 -41.26 -22.31 -17.03
C ASN A 708 -42.63 -22.38 -16.32
N ASN A 709 -43.01 -21.36 -15.55
CA ASN A 709 -44.30 -21.34 -14.88
C ASN A 709 -45.41 -21.11 -15.90
N LYS A 710 -46.59 -21.67 -15.59
CA LYS A 710 -47.80 -21.35 -16.35
C LYS A 710 -48.10 -19.85 -16.27
N VAL A 711 -48.53 -19.29 -17.39
CA VAL A 711 -48.91 -17.88 -17.52
C VAL A 711 -50.36 -17.76 -17.95
N THR A 712 -50.96 -16.62 -17.66
CA THR A 712 -52.33 -16.29 -18.06
C THR A 712 -52.39 -14.92 -18.70
N GLY A 713 -53.38 -14.74 -19.58
CA GLY A 713 -53.67 -13.44 -20.20
C GLY A 713 -54.06 -12.38 -19.17
N THR A 714 -53.89 -11.12 -19.55
CA THR A 714 -54.09 -9.94 -18.68
C THR A 714 -55.48 -9.90 -18.03
N GLU A 715 -56.52 -10.28 -18.75
CA GLU A 715 -57.91 -10.29 -18.24
C GLU A 715 -58.10 -11.27 -17.06
N SER A 716 -57.71 -12.53 -17.25
CA SER A 716 -57.86 -13.59 -16.24
C SER A 716 -57.06 -13.27 -14.98
N ALA A 717 -55.86 -12.73 -15.17
CA ALA A 717 -54.99 -12.29 -14.09
C ALA A 717 -55.61 -11.14 -13.28
N LEU A 718 -56.14 -10.12 -13.95
CA LEU A 718 -56.83 -9.00 -13.32
C LEU A 718 -58.07 -9.46 -12.55
N LYS A 719 -58.92 -10.31 -13.15
CA LYS A 719 -60.10 -10.88 -12.48
C LYS A 719 -59.73 -11.64 -11.21
N LYS A 720 -58.68 -12.46 -11.26
CA LYS A 720 -58.19 -13.22 -10.09
C LYS A 720 -57.73 -12.27 -8.99
N ARG A 721 -56.88 -11.29 -9.32
CA ARG A 721 -56.31 -10.36 -8.34
C ARG A 721 -57.31 -9.36 -7.76
N LEU A 722 -58.28 -8.88 -8.57
CA LEU A 722 -59.35 -8.00 -8.08
C LEU A 722 -60.30 -8.72 -7.11
N ARG A 723 -60.49 -10.04 -7.25
CA ARG A 723 -61.20 -10.85 -6.25
C ARG A 723 -60.40 -10.96 -4.94
N GLU A 724 -59.11 -11.27 -5.02
CA GLU A 724 -58.20 -11.36 -3.86
C GLU A 724 -58.03 -10.01 -3.14
N SER A 725 -58.14 -8.89 -3.86
CA SER A 725 -58.04 -7.51 -3.32
C SER A 725 -59.14 -7.13 -2.33
N LYS A 726 -60.30 -7.81 -2.40
CA LYS A 726 -61.40 -7.58 -1.46
C LYS A 726 -61.09 -8.07 -0.03
N ASP A 727 -60.02 -8.86 0.15
CA ASP A 727 -59.61 -9.42 1.46
C ASP A 727 -58.56 -8.57 2.22
N GLY A 728 -58.17 -7.39 1.70
CA GLY A 728 -57.61 -6.30 2.53
C GLY A 728 -56.09 -6.26 2.80
N ARG A 729 -55.23 -6.89 2.00
CA ARG A 729 -53.75 -6.78 2.15
C ARG A 729 -53.02 -6.62 0.81
N PHE A 730 -53.10 -5.44 0.20
CA PHE A 730 -52.25 -5.09 -0.95
C PHE A 730 -51.18 -4.07 -0.53
N MET A 731 -49.92 -4.42 -0.75
CA MET A 731 -48.79 -3.49 -0.63
C MET A 731 -48.89 -2.43 -1.74
N GLU A 732 -48.28 -1.27 -1.53
CA GLU A 732 -48.31 -0.16 -2.49
C GLU A 732 -47.72 -0.55 -3.86
N LYS A 733 -46.64 -1.34 -3.86
CA LYS A 733 -46.07 -1.96 -5.07
C LYS A 733 -47.10 -2.74 -5.87
N ASP A 734 -47.84 -3.63 -5.21
CA ASP A 734 -48.79 -4.52 -5.88
C ASP A 734 -49.96 -3.75 -6.49
N LYS A 735 -50.37 -2.65 -5.84
CA LYS A 735 -51.37 -1.71 -6.40
C LYS A 735 -50.86 -1.08 -7.69
N ARG A 736 -49.60 -0.60 -7.70
CA ARG A 736 -49.00 -0.03 -8.91
C ARG A 736 -48.89 -1.06 -10.04
N ILE A 737 -48.43 -2.28 -9.76
CA ILE A 737 -48.36 -3.35 -10.78
C ILE A 737 -49.75 -3.68 -11.35
N LEU A 738 -50.79 -3.68 -10.51
CA LEU A 738 -52.18 -3.86 -10.95
C LEU A 738 -52.66 -2.72 -11.86
N GLU A 739 -52.29 -1.47 -11.57
CA GLU A 739 -52.60 -0.32 -12.41
C GLU A 739 -51.91 -0.41 -13.78
N GLU A 740 -50.64 -0.80 -13.82
CA GLU A 740 -49.90 -1.05 -15.06
C GLU A 740 -50.59 -2.15 -15.90
N LEU A 741 -50.95 -3.27 -15.28
CA LEU A 741 -51.61 -4.38 -15.96
C LEU A 741 -53.01 -3.99 -16.45
N ARG A 742 -53.77 -3.21 -15.66
CA ARG A 742 -55.07 -2.67 -16.06
C ARG A 742 -54.94 -1.74 -17.25
N SER A 743 -53.95 -0.85 -17.24
CA SER A 743 -53.65 0.07 -18.34
C SER A 743 -53.38 -0.72 -19.63
N LEU A 744 -52.47 -1.69 -19.58
CA LEU A 744 -52.10 -2.54 -20.72
C LEU A 744 -53.23 -3.48 -21.16
N HIS A 745 -54.15 -3.86 -20.28
CA HIS A 745 -55.34 -4.60 -20.66
C HIS A 745 -56.32 -3.70 -21.43
N CYS A 746 -56.65 -2.52 -20.90
CA CYS A 746 -57.64 -1.63 -21.51
C CYS A 746 -57.15 -1.05 -22.85
N ASP A 747 -55.92 -0.54 -22.88
CA ASP A 747 -55.22 -0.09 -24.09
C ASP A 747 -53.95 -0.94 -24.26
N PRO A 748 -54.03 -2.08 -24.95
CA PRO A 748 -52.87 -2.91 -25.24
C PRO A 748 -51.97 -2.24 -26.27
N HIS A 749 -50.68 -2.53 -26.17
CA HIS A 749 -49.72 -2.02 -27.12
C HIS A 749 -49.82 -2.80 -28.45
N PRO A 750 -49.80 -2.15 -29.63
CA PRO A 750 -50.01 -2.84 -30.92
C PRO A 750 -49.05 -4.01 -31.15
N PHE A 751 -47.77 -3.80 -30.85
CA PHE A 751 -46.68 -4.76 -31.11
C PHE A 751 -46.32 -5.68 -29.96
N PHE A 752 -46.92 -5.52 -28.77
CA PHE A 752 -46.58 -6.33 -27.60
C PHE A 752 -47.78 -7.14 -27.12
N ARG A 753 -47.52 -8.33 -26.58
CA ARG A 753 -48.49 -9.15 -25.84
C ARG A 753 -47.92 -9.47 -24.47
N VAL A 754 -48.73 -9.32 -23.43
CA VAL A 754 -48.29 -9.46 -22.03
C VAL A 754 -49.05 -10.60 -21.38
N PHE A 755 -48.31 -11.47 -20.71
CA PHE A 755 -48.81 -12.61 -19.97
C PHE A 755 -48.24 -12.57 -18.55
N THR A 756 -49.06 -12.84 -17.55
CA THR A 756 -48.64 -12.81 -16.15
C THR A 756 -48.48 -14.24 -15.62
N SER A 757 -47.47 -14.49 -14.77
CA SER A 757 -47.32 -15.80 -14.17
C SER A 757 -48.44 -16.09 -13.15
N GLU A 758 -48.96 -17.31 -13.18
CA GLU A 758 -50.04 -17.75 -12.28
C GLU A 758 -49.59 -17.85 -10.82
N SER A 759 -48.31 -18.20 -10.60
CA SER A 759 -47.69 -18.39 -9.30
C SER A 759 -47.08 -17.10 -8.74
N ASP A 760 -46.57 -16.22 -9.61
CA ASP A 760 -45.96 -14.95 -9.22
C ASP A 760 -46.46 -13.79 -10.11
N PHE A 761 -47.33 -12.95 -9.57
CA PHE A 761 -47.90 -11.82 -10.30
C PHE A 761 -46.88 -10.71 -10.61
N THR A 762 -45.73 -10.71 -9.94
CA THR A 762 -44.63 -9.77 -10.19
C THR A 762 -43.72 -10.20 -11.33
N PHE A 763 -44.00 -11.34 -11.98
CA PHE A 763 -43.25 -11.84 -13.13
C PHE A 763 -44.14 -11.94 -14.37
N TRP A 764 -43.76 -11.24 -15.44
CA TRP A 764 -44.49 -11.20 -16.71
C TRP A 764 -43.64 -11.76 -17.84
N ARG A 765 -44.28 -12.52 -18.73
CA ARG A 765 -43.74 -12.92 -20.05
C ARG A 765 -44.35 -12.04 -21.11
N ILE A 766 -43.54 -11.60 -22.05
CA ILE A 766 -43.91 -10.58 -23.02
C ILE A 766 -43.46 -11.07 -24.41
N LEU A 767 -44.32 -10.95 -25.41
CA LEU A 767 -43.96 -11.18 -26.81
C LEU A 767 -43.97 -9.85 -27.54
N MET A 768 -42.89 -9.53 -28.23
CA MET A 768 -42.71 -8.30 -29.01
C MET A 768 -42.50 -8.64 -30.48
N GLN A 769 -43.31 -8.05 -31.36
CA GLN A 769 -43.06 -8.11 -32.80
C GLN A 769 -41.93 -7.15 -33.18
N GLY A 770 -41.01 -7.58 -34.04
CA GLY A 770 -39.94 -6.73 -34.56
C GLY A 770 -40.49 -5.55 -35.39
N PRO A 771 -39.86 -4.36 -35.32
CA PRO A 771 -40.33 -3.21 -36.08
C PRO A 771 -40.26 -3.39 -37.59
N PRO A 772 -41.22 -2.82 -38.35
CA PRO A 772 -41.17 -2.81 -39.81
C PRO A 772 -39.96 -2.01 -40.30
N ASP A 773 -39.48 -2.34 -41.50
CA ASP A 773 -38.37 -1.63 -42.17
C ASP A 773 -37.04 -1.64 -41.37
N THR A 774 -36.89 -2.62 -40.48
CA THR A 774 -35.64 -2.90 -39.74
C THR A 774 -35.17 -4.33 -40.06
N PRO A 775 -33.90 -4.69 -39.78
CA PRO A 775 -33.45 -6.08 -39.93
C PRO A 775 -34.21 -7.07 -39.02
N TYR A 776 -34.96 -6.58 -38.02
CA TYR A 776 -35.75 -7.38 -37.09
C TYR A 776 -37.19 -7.62 -37.58
N GLU A 777 -37.58 -7.10 -38.74
CA GLU A 777 -38.91 -7.28 -39.32
C GLU A 777 -39.28 -8.77 -39.42
N LYS A 778 -40.55 -9.10 -39.15
CA LYS A 778 -41.11 -10.47 -39.09
C LYS A 778 -40.59 -11.34 -37.94
N GLY A 779 -39.59 -10.88 -37.18
CA GLY A 779 -39.18 -11.52 -35.94
C GLY A 779 -40.22 -11.35 -34.83
N VAL A 780 -40.35 -12.34 -33.96
CA VAL A 780 -41.05 -12.25 -32.67
C VAL A 780 -40.07 -12.59 -31.54
N PHE A 781 -39.85 -11.61 -30.67
CA PHE A 781 -38.91 -11.70 -29.57
C PHE A 781 -39.68 -11.90 -28.26
N GLU A 782 -39.32 -12.94 -27.52
CA GLU A 782 -39.81 -13.12 -26.15
C GLU A 782 -38.94 -12.32 -25.18
N LEU A 783 -39.59 -11.62 -24.26
CA LEU A 783 -38.99 -10.90 -23.14
C LEU A 783 -39.62 -11.37 -21.84
N TYR A 784 -38.93 -11.15 -20.72
CA TYR A 784 -39.55 -11.21 -19.40
C TYR A 784 -39.36 -9.89 -18.66
N CYS A 785 -40.30 -9.62 -17.77
CA CYS A 785 -40.29 -8.50 -16.84
C CYS A 785 -40.44 -9.01 -15.41
N GLN A 786 -39.58 -8.57 -14.50
CA GLN A 786 -39.66 -8.86 -13.07
C GLN A 786 -39.70 -7.55 -12.28
N PHE A 787 -40.78 -7.35 -11.51
CA PHE A 787 -40.89 -6.21 -10.60
C PHE A 787 -40.14 -6.52 -9.30
N GLY A 788 -39.08 -5.74 -9.02
CA GLY A 788 -38.25 -5.89 -7.83
C GLY A 788 -38.94 -5.45 -6.52
N PRO A 789 -38.29 -5.61 -5.36
CA PRO A 789 -38.81 -5.14 -4.08
C PRO A 789 -38.96 -3.62 -4.01
N ASP A 790 -38.09 -2.87 -4.72
CA ASP A 790 -38.04 -1.40 -4.70
C ASP A 790 -38.91 -0.74 -5.78
N TYR A 791 -39.70 -1.50 -6.54
CA TYR A 791 -40.59 -0.92 -7.57
C TYR A 791 -41.76 -0.16 -6.92
N PRO A 792 -42.16 1.04 -7.40
CA PRO A 792 -41.73 1.73 -8.62
C PRO A 792 -40.62 2.78 -8.41
N VAL A 793 -39.92 2.78 -7.27
CA VAL A 793 -38.79 3.71 -7.06
C VAL A 793 -37.64 3.35 -7.98
N LYS A 794 -37.38 2.05 -8.18
CA LYS A 794 -36.47 1.51 -9.20
C LYS A 794 -37.23 0.88 -10.37
N PRO A 795 -36.65 0.88 -11.58
CA PRO A 795 -37.29 0.29 -12.74
C PRO A 795 -37.48 -1.23 -12.58
N PRO A 796 -38.44 -1.82 -13.29
CA PRO A 796 -38.55 -3.27 -13.38
C PRO A 796 -37.39 -3.83 -14.21
N LEU A 797 -36.99 -5.06 -13.90
CA LEU A 797 -35.97 -5.77 -14.68
C LEU A 797 -36.63 -6.31 -15.95
N VAL A 798 -36.24 -5.81 -17.12
CA VAL A 798 -36.70 -6.29 -18.43
C VAL A 798 -35.52 -6.88 -19.20
N ARG A 799 -35.67 -8.11 -19.70
CA ARG A 799 -34.65 -8.79 -20.54
C ARG A 799 -35.27 -9.57 -21.68
N LEU A 800 -34.54 -9.70 -22.78
CA LEU A 800 -34.86 -10.60 -23.89
C LEU A 800 -34.53 -12.05 -23.52
N VAL A 801 -35.44 -12.95 -23.84
CA VAL A 801 -35.24 -14.41 -23.82
C VAL A 801 -34.77 -14.86 -25.20
N THR A 802 -35.40 -14.36 -26.27
CA THR A 802 -34.97 -14.62 -27.64
C THR A 802 -33.68 -13.87 -27.91
N ARG A 803 -32.64 -14.58 -28.35
CA ARG A 803 -31.35 -13.96 -28.73
C ARG A 803 -31.57 -13.00 -29.90
N ILE A 804 -30.88 -11.86 -29.85
CA ILE A 804 -30.95 -10.82 -30.88
C ILE A 804 -29.54 -10.34 -31.20
N TYR A 805 -29.34 -9.92 -32.45
CA TYR A 805 -28.10 -9.30 -32.90
C TYR A 805 -28.26 -7.78 -32.82
N HIS A 806 -27.84 -7.15 -31.73
CA HIS A 806 -28.04 -5.72 -31.50
C HIS A 806 -26.94 -5.10 -30.61
N CYS A 807 -26.39 -3.93 -30.96
CA CYS A 807 -25.28 -3.33 -30.19
C CYS A 807 -25.64 -2.92 -28.75
N ASN A 808 -26.89 -2.52 -28.49
CA ASN A 808 -27.39 -2.21 -27.14
C ASN A 808 -28.00 -3.40 -26.37
N ILE A 809 -27.98 -4.62 -26.92
CA ILE A 809 -28.54 -5.82 -26.26
C ILE A 809 -27.47 -6.92 -26.23
N ASN A 810 -27.10 -7.39 -25.04
CA ASN A 810 -26.06 -8.42 -24.93
C ASN A 810 -26.60 -9.85 -25.15
N SER A 811 -25.68 -10.82 -25.16
CA SER A 811 -25.98 -12.26 -25.35
C SER A 811 -26.90 -12.87 -24.29
N VAL A 812 -27.06 -12.17 -23.16
CA VAL A 812 -27.88 -12.54 -21.99
C VAL A 812 -29.26 -11.85 -22.04
N GLY A 813 -29.49 -11.03 -23.06
CA GLY A 813 -30.73 -10.29 -23.28
C GLY A 813 -30.91 -9.06 -22.41
N ARG A 814 -29.86 -8.56 -21.74
CA ARG A 814 -29.93 -7.26 -21.06
C ARG A 814 -29.99 -6.15 -22.09
N ILE A 815 -30.82 -5.16 -21.82
CA ILE A 815 -31.03 -3.99 -22.66
C ILE A 815 -30.35 -2.80 -21.99
N CYS A 816 -29.48 -2.10 -22.70
CA CYS A 816 -28.96 -0.80 -22.25
C CYS A 816 -29.80 0.31 -22.86
N HIS A 817 -30.55 1.02 -22.01
CA HIS A 817 -31.28 2.20 -22.40
C HIS A 817 -31.49 3.07 -21.15
N SER A 818 -31.44 4.39 -21.32
CA SER A 818 -31.49 5.35 -20.21
C SER A 818 -32.76 5.24 -19.34
N ILE A 819 -33.87 4.73 -19.91
CA ILE A 819 -35.14 4.50 -19.20
C ILE A 819 -35.04 3.48 -18.06
N PHE A 820 -34.02 2.61 -18.07
CA PHE A 820 -33.78 1.63 -17.02
C PHE A 820 -32.77 2.11 -15.97
N ASP A 821 -32.34 3.36 -16.06
CA ASP A 821 -31.34 3.93 -15.17
C ASP A 821 -31.56 5.45 -14.98
N ARG A 822 -30.68 6.31 -15.53
CA ARG A 822 -30.65 7.76 -15.30
C ARG A 822 -31.94 8.52 -15.63
N SER A 823 -32.72 8.04 -16.62
CA SER A 823 -33.97 8.68 -17.02
C SER A 823 -35.19 8.11 -16.28
N TYR A 824 -35.00 7.08 -15.46
CA TYR A 824 -36.10 6.43 -14.75
C TYR A 824 -36.66 7.29 -13.61
N ASN A 825 -37.98 7.31 -13.48
CA ASN A 825 -38.66 7.77 -12.27
C ASN A 825 -39.99 7.04 -12.12
N ALA A 826 -40.59 7.08 -10.93
CA ALA A 826 -41.80 6.33 -10.60
C ALA A 826 -43.05 6.67 -11.45
N HIS A 827 -43.03 7.74 -12.26
CA HIS A 827 -44.14 8.06 -13.17
C HIS A 827 -44.06 7.30 -14.49
N ILE A 828 -42.90 6.75 -14.85
CA ILE A 828 -42.71 5.96 -16.07
C ILE A 828 -43.54 4.69 -15.99
N THR A 829 -44.36 4.45 -17.01
CA THR A 829 -45.25 3.30 -17.13
C THR A 829 -44.60 2.15 -17.89
N MET A 830 -45.18 0.95 -17.80
CA MET A 830 -44.73 -0.19 -18.61
C MET A 830 -44.92 0.05 -20.11
N ARG A 831 -45.88 0.90 -20.51
CA ARG A 831 -46.05 1.31 -21.91
C ARG A 831 -44.85 2.15 -22.38
N ASP A 832 -44.42 3.14 -21.60
CA ASP A 832 -43.23 3.94 -21.91
C ASP A 832 -41.97 3.06 -22.02
N VAL A 833 -41.86 2.03 -21.16
CA VAL A 833 -40.78 1.03 -21.23
C VAL A 833 -40.84 0.23 -22.53
N PHE A 834 -42.02 -0.21 -22.97
CA PHE A 834 -42.17 -0.92 -24.25
C PHE A 834 -41.86 -0.03 -25.44
N ASP A 835 -42.32 1.22 -25.44
CA ASP A 835 -42.04 2.21 -26.49
C ASP A 835 -40.53 2.47 -26.60
N ALA A 836 -39.83 2.58 -25.47
CA ALA A 836 -38.38 2.75 -25.44
C ALA A 836 -37.62 1.53 -26.00
N VAL A 837 -37.98 0.30 -25.58
CA VAL A 837 -37.35 -0.94 -26.09
C VAL A 837 -37.62 -1.10 -27.59
N TYR A 838 -38.82 -0.80 -28.05
CA TYR A 838 -39.18 -0.86 -29.45
C TYR A 838 -38.45 0.20 -30.28
N GLY A 839 -38.36 1.43 -29.77
CA GLY A 839 -37.61 2.52 -30.38
C GLY A 839 -36.12 2.22 -30.53
N LEU A 840 -35.52 1.55 -29.55
CA LEU A 840 -34.12 1.13 -29.59
C LEU A 840 -33.80 0.20 -30.77
N LEU A 841 -34.75 -0.67 -31.16
CA LEU A 841 -34.58 -1.53 -32.34
C LEU A 841 -34.72 -0.78 -33.68
N ILE A 842 -35.40 0.36 -33.68
CA ILE A 842 -35.54 1.22 -34.87
C ILE A 842 -34.29 2.09 -35.01
N ILE A 843 -33.85 2.69 -33.90
CA ILE A 843 -32.70 3.60 -33.85
C ILE A 843 -31.74 3.08 -32.77
N PRO A 844 -30.77 2.23 -33.15
CA PRO A 844 -29.71 1.81 -32.24
C PRO A 844 -28.89 3.00 -31.71
N GLU A 845 -28.39 2.90 -30.49
CA GLU A 845 -27.58 3.93 -29.83
C GLU A 845 -26.10 3.48 -29.74
N PRO A 846 -25.30 3.62 -30.81
CA PRO A 846 -23.92 3.11 -30.83
C PRO A 846 -22.96 3.84 -29.87
N ASP A 847 -23.36 5.00 -29.34
CA ASP A 847 -22.58 5.77 -28.36
C ASP A 847 -22.64 5.15 -26.94
N ASP A 848 -23.71 4.41 -26.61
CA ASP A 848 -23.89 3.70 -25.34
C ASP A 848 -24.07 2.16 -25.56
N PRO A 849 -23.07 1.45 -26.15
CA PRO A 849 -23.26 0.05 -26.53
C PRO A 849 -22.97 -0.95 -25.41
N LEU A 850 -23.66 -2.09 -25.44
CA LEU A 850 -23.32 -3.28 -24.66
C LEU A 850 -22.33 -4.19 -25.39
N ASP A 851 -22.41 -4.26 -26.73
CA ASP A 851 -21.44 -4.92 -27.58
C ASP A 851 -20.73 -3.87 -28.45
N SER A 852 -19.49 -3.55 -28.04
CA SER A 852 -18.67 -2.52 -28.69
C SER A 852 -18.27 -2.89 -30.11
N ILE A 853 -18.19 -4.18 -30.43
CA ILE A 853 -17.87 -4.67 -31.77
C ILE A 853 -19.05 -4.45 -32.71
N LEU A 854 -20.25 -4.78 -32.25
CA LEU A 854 -21.47 -4.53 -33.01
C LEU A 854 -21.72 -3.04 -33.23
N ALA A 855 -21.37 -2.19 -32.25
CA ALA A 855 -21.43 -0.75 -32.40
C ALA A 855 -20.44 -0.23 -33.45
N GLU A 856 -19.20 -0.73 -33.43
CA GLU A 856 -18.20 -0.41 -34.45
C GLU A 856 -18.65 -0.89 -35.84
N GLU A 857 -19.18 -2.11 -35.96
CA GLU A 857 -19.69 -2.65 -37.22
C GLU A 857 -20.89 -1.83 -37.73
N PHE A 858 -21.81 -1.43 -36.85
CA PHE A 858 -22.94 -0.57 -37.19
C PHE A 858 -22.48 0.79 -37.74
N LEU A 859 -21.45 1.39 -37.14
CA LEU A 859 -20.90 2.70 -37.54
C LEU A 859 -20.04 2.63 -38.80
N THR A 860 -19.30 1.53 -39.00
CA THR A 860 -18.30 1.42 -40.08
C THR A 860 -18.80 0.67 -41.30
N ASN A 861 -19.70 -0.31 -41.12
CA ASN A 861 -20.12 -1.23 -42.18
C ASN A 861 -21.60 -1.66 -42.01
N HIS A 862 -22.49 -0.66 -42.05
CA HIS A 862 -23.92 -0.81 -41.79
C HIS A 862 -24.60 -1.91 -42.62
N GLU A 863 -24.21 -2.13 -43.87
CA GLU A 863 -24.77 -3.19 -44.73
C GLU A 863 -24.44 -4.62 -44.25
N VAL A 864 -23.27 -4.82 -43.63
CA VAL A 864 -22.91 -6.10 -43.02
C VAL A 864 -23.76 -6.33 -41.78
N TYR A 865 -23.86 -5.32 -40.92
CA TYR A 865 -24.66 -5.35 -39.71
C TYR A 865 -26.12 -5.72 -40.01
N GLU A 866 -26.78 -5.01 -40.92
CA GLU A 866 -28.19 -5.28 -41.26
C GLU A 866 -28.39 -6.69 -41.82
N ARG A 867 -27.47 -7.17 -42.66
CA ARG A 867 -27.55 -8.50 -43.27
C ARG A 867 -27.41 -9.60 -42.23
N GLU A 868 -26.42 -9.52 -41.36
CA GLU A 868 -26.23 -10.52 -40.31
C GLU A 868 -27.35 -10.44 -39.26
N ALA A 869 -27.84 -9.24 -38.93
CA ALA A 869 -28.99 -9.06 -38.05
C ALA A 869 -30.28 -9.70 -38.61
N ARG A 870 -30.54 -9.53 -39.91
CA ARG A 870 -31.70 -10.16 -40.58
C ARG A 870 -31.59 -11.68 -40.58
N LYS A 871 -30.43 -12.20 -40.96
CA LYS A 871 -30.14 -13.64 -40.94
C LYS A 871 -30.29 -14.22 -39.53
N HIS A 872 -29.82 -13.51 -38.50
CA HIS A 872 -29.97 -13.93 -37.11
C HIS A 872 -31.44 -13.94 -36.67
N THR A 873 -32.21 -12.93 -37.06
CA THR A 873 -33.64 -12.82 -36.77
C THR A 873 -34.43 -13.98 -37.39
N GLU A 874 -34.16 -14.32 -38.65
CA GLU A 874 -34.79 -15.46 -39.34
C GLU A 874 -34.52 -16.79 -38.62
N GLN A 875 -33.31 -16.96 -38.06
CA GLN A 875 -32.90 -18.18 -37.36
C GLN A 875 -33.48 -18.31 -35.96
N THR A 876 -33.61 -17.21 -35.23
CA THR A 876 -33.91 -17.23 -33.78
C THR A 876 -35.31 -16.76 -33.42
N ALA A 877 -35.93 -15.91 -34.25
CA ALA A 877 -37.17 -15.21 -33.96
C ALA A 877 -38.25 -15.43 -35.05
N GLY A 878 -38.07 -16.36 -35.99
CA GLY A 878 -38.96 -16.55 -37.14
C GLY A 878 -40.34 -17.16 -36.86
N GLN A 879 -40.68 -17.48 -35.61
CA GLN A 879 -42.00 -18.01 -35.25
C GLN A 879 -43.07 -16.92 -35.29
N SER A 880 -44.30 -17.27 -35.70
CA SER A 880 -45.39 -16.29 -35.73
C SER A 880 -45.87 -15.94 -34.32
N LEU A 881 -46.35 -14.71 -34.12
CA LEU A 881 -46.85 -14.24 -32.82
C LEU A 881 -47.99 -15.14 -32.31
N ASP A 882 -48.89 -15.53 -33.20
CA ASP A 882 -50.05 -16.36 -32.86
C ASP A 882 -49.65 -17.78 -32.44
N ASP A 883 -48.59 -18.35 -33.03
CA ASP A 883 -48.10 -19.69 -32.67
C ASP A 883 -47.36 -19.68 -31.33
N MET A 884 -46.58 -18.63 -31.06
CA MET A 884 -45.97 -18.41 -29.75
C MET A 884 -47.05 -18.20 -28.67
N GLU A 885 -48.07 -17.38 -28.93
CA GLU A 885 -49.18 -17.13 -27.99
C GLU A 885 -49.95 -18.41 -27.62
N LYS A 886 -50.27 -19.26 -28.60
CA LYS A 886 -50.92 -20.57 -28.37
C LYS A 886 -50.09 -21.51 -27.50
N THR A 887 -48.77 -21.36 -27.52
CA THR A 887 -47.87 -22.17 -26.69
C THR A 887 -47.87 -21.70 -25.23
N LEU A 888 -48.23 -20.42 -24.99
CA LEU A 888 -48.22 -19.80 -23.67
C LEU A 888 -49.55 -19.93 -22.93
N VAL A 889 -50.68 -19.77 -23.62
CA VAL A 889 -52.01 -19.71 -23.01
C VAL A 889 -53.03 -20.46 -23.87
N ASP A 890 -53.90 -21.23 -23.22
CA ASP A 890 -55.03 -21.89 -23.88
C ASP A 890 -56.04 -20.85 -24.40
N PRO A 891 -56.62 -21.04 -25.59
CA PRO A 891 -57.61 -20.11 -26.15
C PRO A 891 -58.86 -20.08 -25.27
N VAL A 892 -59.12 -18.95 -24.62
CA VAL A 892 -60.35 -18.72 -23.85
C VAL A 892 -61.42 -18.15 -24.80
N PRO A 893 -62.61 -18.77 -24.92
CA PRO A 893 -63.70 -18.21 -25.71
C PRO A 893 -64.17 -16.89 -25.10
N GLN A 894 -63.98 -15.78 -25.81
CA GLN A 894 -64.43 -14.46 -25.38
C GLN A 894 -65.55 -13.97 -26.27
N PHE A 895 -66.63 -13.47 -25.65
CA PHE A 895 -67.69 -12.78 -26.37
C PHE A 895 -67.23 -11.36 -26.73
N ILE A 896 -66.99 -11.11 -28.01
CA ILE A 896 -66.64 -9.79 -28.55
C ILE A 896 -67.82 -9.29 -29.38
N PRO A 897 -68.40 -8.11 -29.07
CA PRO A 897 -69.43 -7.50 -29.90
C PRO A 897 -68.96 -7.33 -31.35
N GLN A 898 -69.81 -7.70 -32.33
CA GLN A 898 -69.44 -7.75 -33.74
C GLN A 898 -68.87 -6.43 -34.30
N HIS A 899 -69.34 -5.27 -33.79
CA HIS A 899 -68.87 -3.94 -34.22
C HIS A 899 -67.46 -3.57 -33.72
N LEU A 900 -66.91 -4.30 -32.76
CA LEU A 900 -65.55 -4.10 -32.25
C LEU A 900 -64.52 -5.02 -32.94
N ILE A 901 -64.96 -5.84 -33.89
CA ILE A 901 -64.15 -6.81 -34.62
C ILE A 901 -63.70 -6.19 -35.93
N CYS A 902 -62.40 -6.26 -36.21
CA CYS A 902 -61.85 -5.84 -37.49
C CYS A 902 -62.27 -6.83 -38.59
N PRO A 903 -62.85 -6.36 -39.71
CA PRO A 903 -63.30 -7.23 -40.80
C PRO A 903 -62.15 -7.95 -41.54
N LEU A 904 -60.92 -7.44 -41.45
CA LEU A 904 -59.74 -8.07 -42.05
C LEU A 904 -59.13 -9.16 -41.16
N THR A 905 -58.97 -8.89 -39.86
CA THR A 905 -58.25 -9.79 -38.94
C THR A 905 -59.17 -10.75 -38.22
N ASN A 906 -60.49 -10.49 -38.20
CA ASN A 906 -61.47 -11.16 -37.35
C ASN A 906 -61.11 -11.14 -35.84
N LYS A 907 -60.28 -10.18 -35.42
CA LYS A 907 -59.89 -9.94 -34.03
C LYS A 907 -60.41 -8.58 -33.57
N MET A 908 -60.55 -8.40 -32.25
CA MET A 908 -60.92 -7.10 -31.66
C MET A 908 -59.85 -6.05 -31.97
N PHE A 909 -60.24 -4.82 -32.29
CA PHE A 909 -59.30 -3.74 -32.63
C PHE A 909 -58.29 -3.44 -31.50
N VAL A 910 -57.09 -3.05 -31.88
CA VAL A 910 -56.04 -2.53 -30.98
C VAL A 910 -55.62 -1.13 -31.42
N ASP A 911 -55.29 -0.93 -32.69
CA ASP A 911 -55.00 0.38 -33.29
C ASP A 911 -55.89 0.63 -34.53
N PRO A 912 -57.17 0.98 -34.30
CA PRO A 912 -58.12 1.17 -35.38
C PRO A 912 -57.82 2.42 -36.21
N VAL A 913 -57.86 2.26 -37.53
CA VAL A 913 -57.77 3.33 -38.52
C VAL A 913 -58.99 3.33 -39.41
N LYS A 914 -59.47 4.53 -39.71
CA LYS A 914 -60.60 4.77 -40.60
C LYS A 914 -60.08 5.17 -41.98
N THR A 915 -60.58 4.53 -43.02
CA THR A 915 -60.28 4.88 -44.41
C THR A 915 -61.14 6.06 -44.87
N ALA A 916 -60.77 6.67 -46.01
CA ALA A 916 -61.58 7.71 -46.65
C ALA A 916 -63.02 7.24 -46.97
N TYR A 917 -63.24 5.93 -47.11
CA TYR A 917 -64.54 5.32 -47.35
C TYR A 917 -65.35 5.05 -46.07
N GLY A 918 -64.81 5.38 -44.90
CA GLY A 918 -65.50 5.29 -43.62
C GLY A 918 -65.44 3.94 -42.91
N THR A 919 -64.86 2.92 -43.55
CA THR A 919 -64.61 1.60 -42.94
C THR A 919 -63.43 1.67 -41.97
N VAL A 920 -63.54 0.97 -40.85
CA VAL A 920 -62.50 0.90 -39.83
C VAL A 920 -61.77 -0.44 -39.93
N TYR A 921 -60.45 -0.39 -40.01
CA TYR A 921 -59.56 -1.54 -40.05
C TYR A 921 -58.50 -1.44 -38.95
N GLU A 922 -57.88 -2.57 -38.64
CA GLU A 922 -56.66 -2.59 -37.83
C GLU A 922 -55.50 -2.05 -38.68
N ARG A 923 -54.74 -1.07 -38.17
CA ARG A 923 -53.70 -0.35 -38.94
C ARG A 923 -52.78 -1.31 -39.70
N LYS A 924 -52.16 -2.25 -38.98
CA LYS A 924 -51.20 -3.18 -39.58
C LYS A 924 -51.82 -4.03 -40.70
N ALA A 925 -53.05 -4.49 -40.49
CA ALA A 925 -53.73 -5.37 -41.45
C ALA A 925 -54.08 -4.64 -42.75
N ILE A 926 -54.50 -3.37 -42.66
CA ILE A 926 -54.77 -2.57 -43.86
C ILE A 926 -53.47 -2.17 -44.56
N GLU A 927 -52.40 -1.85 -43.83
CA GLU A 927 -51.10 -1.54 -44.44
C GLU A 927 -50.52 -2.74 -45.21
N GLU A 928 -50.58 -3.95 -44.64
CA GLU A 928 -50.18 -5.18 -45.33
C GLU A 928 -51.05 -5.50 -46.55
N HIS A 929 -52.35 -5.23 -46.46
CA HIS A 929 -53.26 -5.37 -47.61
C HIS A 929 -52.86 -4.40 -48.72
N LEU A 930 -52.64 -3.12 -48.39
CA LEU A 930 -52.27 -2.06 -49.34
C LEU A 930 -50.90 -2.27 -49.99
N LYS A 931 -49.94 -2.90 -49.28
CA LYS A 931 -48.67 -3.34 -49.88
C LYS A 931 -48.86 -4.37 -50.99
N ARG A 932 -49.95 -5.15 -50.99
CA ARG A 932 -50.24 -6.22 -51.97
C ARG A 932 -51.35 -5.84 -52.97
N HIS A 933 -52.27 -4.99 -52.57
CA HIS A 933 -53.51 -4.68 -53.28
C HIS A 933 -53.83 -3.19 -53.10
N GLN A 934 -53.83 -2.40 -54.16
CA GLN A 934 -53.99 -0.93 -54.08
C GLN A 934 -55.47 -0.48 -53.92
N TYR A 935 -56.31 -1.21 -53.20
CA TYR A 935 -57.74 -0.91 -53.05
C TYR A 935 -58.27 -1.19 -51.63
N ASP A 936 -59.42 -0.60 -51.27
CA ASP A 936 -60.08 -0.86 -49.98
C ASP A 936 -60.69 -2.29 -49.93
N PRO A 937 -60.33 -3.13 -48.94
CA PRO A 937 -60.70 -4.54 -48.91
C PRO A 937 -62.21 -4.82 -48.94
N MET A 938 -63.03 -3.94 -48.36
CA MET A 938 -64.50 -4.10 -48.31
C MET A 938 -65.21 -3.41 -49.46
N ALA A 939 -64.59 -2.40 -50.09
CA ALA A 939 -65.15 -1.73 -51.27
C ALA A 939 -64.77 -2.42 -52.60
N GLY A 940 -63.69 -3.21 -52.62
CA GLY A 940 -63.26 -4.04 -53.75
C GLY A 940 -62.46 -3.31 -54.85
N PRO A 941 -62.01 -4.04 -55.89
CA PRO A 941 -61.18 -3.47 -56.97
C PRO A 941 -61.91 -2.33 -57.71
N GLY A 942 -61.31 -1.13 -57.74
CA GLY A 942 -61.90 0.10 -58.29
C GLY A 942 -62.08 1.24 -57.28
N HIS A 943 -61.85 0.97 -55.99
CA HIS A 943 -61.80 1.96 -54.91
C HIS A 943 -60.36 2.09 -54.41
N ASP A 944 -59.54 2.78 -55.19
CA ASP A 944 -58.11 2.92 -54.90
C ASP A 944 -57.89 3.66 -53.57
N LEU A 945 -57.11 3.06 -52.68
CA LEU A 945 -56.84 3.59 -51.36
C LEU A 945 -55.34 3.70 -51.14
N ASP A 946 -54.85 4.92 -50.92
CA ASP A 946 -53.48 5.17 -50.50
C ASP A 946 -53.37 5.19 -48.97
N LEU A 947 -52.22 4.77 -48.43
CA LEU A 947 -51.95 4.75 -46.98
C LEU A 947 -52.16 6.14 -46.34
N SER A 948 -51.81 7.21 -47.07
CA SER A 948 -51.95 8.60 -46.61
C SER A 948 -53.39 9.02 -46.32
N LEU A 949 -54.38 8.28 -46.82
CA LEU A 949 -55.81 8.54 -46.64
C LEU A 949 -56.43 7.78 -45.45
N THR A 950 -55.61 7.09 -44.66
CA THR A 950 -56.03 6.45 -43.41
C THR A 950 -55.79 7.37 -42.22
N LYS A 951 -56.76 7.48 -41.30
CA LYS A 951 -56.66 8.31 -40.08
C LYS A 951 -56.99 7.47 -38.85
N SER A 952 -56.30 7.69 -37.73
CA SER A 952 -56.60 7.00 -36.47
C SER A 952 -58.04 7.26 -36.04
N ASP A 953 -58.78 6.21 -35.68
CA ASP A 953 -60.17 6.30 -35.23
C ASP A 953 -60.25 6.27 -33.69
N TRP A 954 -60.25 7.45 -33.09
CA TRP A 954 -60.25 7.58 -31.63
C TRP A 954 -61.57 7.12 -30.99
N ASP A 955 -62.70 7.28 -31.69
CA ASP A 955 -64.01 6.87 -31.18
C ASP A 955 -64.09 5.34 -31.09
N MET A 956 -63.68 4.63 -32.14
CA MET A 956 -63.59 3.17 -32.12
C MET A 956 -62.60 2.69 -31.05
N LYS A 957 -61.43 3.35 -30.95
CA LYS A 957 -60.43 3.02 -29.92
C LYS A 957 -61.02 3.15 -28.51
N LYS A 958 -61.73 4.24 -28.23
CA LYS A 958 -62.41 4.46 -26.94
C LYS A 958 -63.48 3.40 -26.65
N MET A 959 -64.31 3.04 -27.64
CA MET A 959 -65.34 2.01 -27.47
C MET A 959 -64.75 0.65 -27.09
N VAL A 960 -63.61 0.29 -27.70
CA VAL A 960 -62.88 -0.95 -27.38
C VAL A 960 -62.28 -0.87 -25.97
N MET A 961 -61.67 0.25 -25.60
CA MET A 961 -61.13 0.45 -24.25
C MET A 961 -62.23 0.33 -23.18
N ASP A 962 -63.39 0.94 -23.40
CA ASP A 962 -64.56 0.85 -22.51
C ASP A 962 -65.12 -0.59 -22.43
N HIS A 963 -65.03 -1.36 -23.51
CA HIS A 963 -65.40 -2.78 -23.50
C HIS A 963 -64.43 -3.60 -22.64
N ARG A 964 -63.12 -3.48 -22.87
CA ARG A 964 -62.09 -4.16 -22.08
C ARG A 964 -62.15 -3.77 -20.60
N SER A 965 -62.37 -2.50 -20.28
CA SER A 965 -62.55 -2.06 -18.89
C SER A 965 -63.76 -2.69 -18.21
N ARG A 966 -64.84 -2.99 -18.95
CA ARG A 966 -66.02 -3.70 -18.40
C ARG A 966 -65.79 -5.20 -18.24
N GLN A 967 -64.91 -5.81 -19.04
CA GLN A 967 -64.59 -7.23 -18.91
C GLN A 967 -63.94 -7.56 -17.56
N ILE A 968 -63.18 -6.63 -16.97
CA ILE A 968 -62.43 -6.82 -15.72
C ILE A 968 -63.17 -6.37 -14.45
N GLN A 969 -64.36 -5.77 -14.57
CA GLN A 969 -65.25 -5.44 -13.45
C GLN A 969 -66.09 -6.67 -13.07
#